data_AF-A0A371R5C9-F1
#
_entry.id   AF-A0A371R5C9-F1
#
_cell.length_a   1.000
_cell.length_b   1.000
_cell.length_c   1.000
_cell.angle_alpha   90.00
_cell.angle_beta   90.00
_cell.angle_gamma   90.00
#
_symmetry.space_group_name_H-M   'P 1'
#
loop_
_entity.id
_entity.type
_entity.pdbx_description
1 polymer ?
#
loop_
_entity_poly.entity_id
_entity_poly.type
_entity_poly.pdbx_seq_one_letter_code
_entity_poly.pdbx_strand_id
1 'polypeptide(L)'
;MGATRGERAVAALLSLVTGGIFGVTVERALAEKGKHTVGALSIASAVRSAPKGFYDAFSSAYDKKEELEDRRLVLRITSLLADPLVRVTLTSRHDVEVRIEEKVENGKKRIYITFAEEGDHELLKTAWEAGKKLVPLWAEGKAVKLIKEVNNLAEVASSGSKPLEGLGGEEWERVVKAVEKTRKTVKKTAKVVAISALPTDAVLLPGDKRVYGGSSYLSQAFTYWALAKGKINLDKVYPSEEGLKPMWHVGGKYTETVNEILNKGRIVLNELLKSGVDLKTALADVNMNNELKTALEGAAGEFWRRVEELFSLWENAEKRGDVNTLNSLGKYLRVLLPLAYAVEAYRGGELSKEEAALAVICAVLYDGTVLRGEIWLTVGGPEKEESPIITRDHFTVFWLWALRELGFKPSAVYRGRGAHIIVFRGDELNELVKALVPALSTLHKLRDALAEFADAFRDVTHEVIKRKFGIEWAYDVKNERFFKKLEEVVTMAEDYVYKNVVVERGPLDASGNYPKTVVRFKLGGKEVAHITVYWTSNKLYATFSGSRKNAERLASVIRALGGEAEIKRVSEGWTIWLTTDGITAIRHDGWLKAVRGFVDELKGKGLISKERYEKIIKDIEAGPNTVKFAGVEFSAYYESNGIRVEYHPGNEASKNAVVNALKARDLKEGVHFTVTERGGYEIRMANESYTKTVEALAQSGLKEGEHYAVDGRRRVIRVKKDHKDAVANALKTIGLEEDKDFTVKSKGQYTIFITYDGLREIQRMALKGDAEAEHFIRELEDVLKRRYGDNAVNKLIEVLTPVREEERVELPLPVYDDKGNLVARIVDLKYEFVKGDQLVSQCAGEDCRLRVAVEYEIPSGERKQLKMEWYWGRVQKKKGKTTVTYYLEKAWISVKDDVEIAVLKALTGKGAKRGIVWLYADRLDALCQFKALKDAIDKWREGRPQKQEQN
;
A
#
# COMPACT_ATOMS: atom_id res chain seq x y z
N MET A 1 -32.31 -18.34 1.37
CA MET A 1 -32.34 -19.63 0.64
C MET A 1 -31.19 -20.48 1.15
N GLY A 2 -31.48 -21.69 1.64
CA GLY A 2 -30.50 -22.57 2.26
C GLY A 2 -29.70 -23.37 1.23
N ALA A 3 -28.52 -23.85 1.63
CA ALA A 3 -27.61 -24.61 0.77
C ALA A 3 -28.24 -25.93 0.26
N THR A 4 -27.99 -26.26 -1.00
CA THR A 4 -28.43 -27.52 -1.63
C THR A 4 -27.78 -28.74 -0.95
N ARG A 5 -28.35 -29.93 -1.11
CA ARG A 5 -27.81 -31.16 -0.50
C ARG A 5 -26.41 -31.51 -1.04
N GLY A 6 -26.13 -31.20 -2.31
CA GLY A 6 -24.80 -31.37 -2.92
C GLY A 6 -23.75 -30.38 -2.39
N GLU A 7 -24.15 -29.14 -2.10
CA GLU A 7 -23.28 -28.12 -1.47
C GLU A 7 -22.79 -28.55 -0.09
N ARG A 8 -23.67 -29.16 0.71
CA ARG A 8 -23.33 -29.69 2.04
C ARG A 8 -22.37 -30.87 1.96
N ALA A 9 -22.50 -31.72 0.94
CA ALA A 9 -21.63 -32.87 0.75
C ALA A 9 -20.19 -32.46 0.38
N VAL A 10 -20.02 -31.46 -0.50
CA VAL A 10 -18.69 -30.95 -0.88
C VAL A 10 -18.01 -30.21 0.27
N ALA A 11 -18.77 -29.43 1.05
CA ALA A 11 -18.26 -28.75 2.24
C ALA A 11 -17.83 -29.73 3.34
N ALA A 12 -18.59 -30.82 3.56
CA ALA A 12 -18.23 -31.88 4.49
C ALA A 12 -16.97 -32.64 4.06
N LEU A 13 -16.83 -32.95 2.77
CA LEU A 13 -15.63 -33.57 2.20
C LEU A 13 -14.38 -32.68 2.36
N LEU A 14 -14.51 -31.37 2.19
CA LEU A 14 -13.39 -30.42 2.38
C LEU A 14 -13.02 -30.23 3.86
N SER A 15 -14.00 -30.30 4.76
CA SER A 15 -13.80 -30.26 6.22
C SER A 15 -13.02 -31.47 6.74
N LEU A 16 -13.26 -32.65 6.17
CA LEU A 16 -12.56 -33.91 6.51
C LEU A 16 -11.07 -33.91 6.13
N VAL A 17 -10.68 -33.16 5.10
CA VAL A 17 -9.33 -33.23 4.48
C VAL A 17 -8.36 -32.15 5.00
N THR A 18 -8.83 -31.06 5.60
CA THR A 18 -8.02 -29.82 5.80
C THR A 18 -7.73 -29.45 7.26
N GLY A 19 -7.74 -30.41 8.19
CA GLY A 19 -7.65 -30.24 9.66
C GLY A 19 -6.98 -28.95 10.18
N GLY A 20 -7.72 -28.15 10.95
CA GLY A 20 -7.30 -26.87 11.53
C GLY A 20 -8.46 -25.89 11.72
N ILE A 21 -8.16 -24.61 12.01
CA ILE A 21 -9.14 -23.50 12.19
C ILE A 21 -10.20 -23.47 11.07
N PHE A 22 -9.85 -23.95 9.87
CA PHE A 22 -10.73 -24.12 8.72
C PHE A 22 -11.87 -25.14 8.95
N GLY A 23 -11.59 -26.30 9.55
CA GLY A 23 -12.59 -27.32 9.89
C GLY A 23 -13.62 -26.80 10.89
N VAL A 24 -13.16 -26.10 11.93
CA VAL A 24 -13.99 -25.48 12.97
C VAL A 24 -14.90 -24.38 12.41
N THR A 25 -14.43 -23.67 11.38
CA THR A 25 -15.19 -22.58 10.72
C THR A 25 -16.29 -23.13 9.81
N VAL A 26 -16.02 -24.24 9.11
CA VAL A 26 -17.00 -24.93 8.26
C VAL A 26 -18.04 -25.68 9.10
N GLU A 27 -17.64 -26.32 10.21
CA GLU A 27 -18.57 -26.94 11.16
C GLU A 27 -19.52 -25.90 11.81
N ARG A 28 -19.00 -24.73 12.21
CA ARG A 28 -19.84 -23.62 12.73
C ARG A 28 -20.83 -23.10 11.69
N ALA A 29 -20.40 -22.94 10.45
CA ALA A 29 -21.26 -22.48 9.35
C ALA A 29 -22.40 -23.48 9.03
N LEU A 30 -22.13 -24.78 9.20
CA LEU A 30 -23.12 -25.85 9.06
C LEU A 30 -24.06 -25.96 10.28
N ALA A 31 -23.56 -25.75 11.50
CA ALA A 31 -24.34 -25.76 12.73
C ALA A 31 -25.36 -24.61 12.81
N GLU A 32 -25.04 -23.43 12.27
CA GLU A 32 -25.91 -22.23 12.35
C GLU A 32 -26.86 -22.07 11.15
N LYS A 33 -27.06 -23.12 10.32
CA LYS A 33 -27.95 -23.12 9.14
C LYS A 33 -27.75 -21.91 8.20
N GLY A 34 -26.53 -21.36 8.13
CA GLY A 34 -26.18 -20.25 7.25
C GLY A 34 -26.78 -18.88 7.61
N LYS A 35 -27.09 -18.62 8.89
CA LYS A 35 -27.67 -17.34 9.33
C LYS A 35 -26.65 -16.21 9.55
N HIS A 36 -25.38 -16.51 9.81
CA HIS A 36 -24.30 -15.52 9.90
C HIS A 36 -23.07 -15.88 9.05
N THR A 37 -22.39 -14.83 8.62
CA THR A 37 -21.46 -14.70 7.50
C THR A 37 -20.06 -15.29 7.77
N VAL A 38 -19.72 -16.45 7.22
CA VAL A 38 -18.32 -16.90 6.98
C VAL A 38 -18.34 -17.94 5.83
N GLY A 39 -17.66 -17.84 4.69
CA GLY A 39 -16.86 -16.81 4.07
C GLY A 39 -16.65 -17.20 2.59
N ALA A 40 -16.99 -16.32 1.65
CA ALA A 40 -16.53 -16.44 0.25
C ALA A 40 -14.99 -16.34 0.17
N LEU A 41 -14.39 -15.67 1.16
CA LEU A 41 -12.94 -15.55 1.37
C LEU A 41 -12.30 -16.85 1.85
N SER A 42 -13.01 -17.68 2.63
CA SER A 42 -12.55 -19.04 2.98
C SER A 42 -12.42 -19.90 1.74
N ILE A 43 -13.26 -19.69 0.71
CA ILE A 43 -13.19 -20.44 -0.54
C ILE A 43 -12.12 -19.87 -1.49
N ALA A 44 -11.94 -18.56 -1.58
CA ALA A 44 -10.85 -17.97 -2.37
C ALA A 44 -9.47 -18.31 -1.78
N SER A 45 -9.35 -18.39 -0.45
CA SER A 45 -8.17 -18.88 0.26
C SER A 45 -8.02 -20.41 0.16
N ALA A 46 -9.12 -21.18 0.13
CA ALA A 46 -9.10 -22.63 -0.10
C ALA A 46 -8.69 -23.02 -1.52
N VAL A 47 -9.09 -22.25 -2.54
CA VAL A 47 -8.60 -22.41 -3.93
C VAL A 47 -7.08 -22.20 -3.96
N ARG A 48 -6.56 -21.22 -3.23
CA ARG A 48 -5.11 -20.98 -3.11
C ARG A 48 -4.33 -22.14 -2.44
N SER A 49 -5.02 -23.04 -1.74
CA SER A 49 -4.42 -24.09 -0.90
C SER A 49 -4.68 -25.52 -1.41
N ALA A 50 -5.40 -25.67 -2.53
CA ALA A 50 -5.73 -26.99 -3.07
C ALA A 50 -4.52 -27.62 -3.82
N PRO A 51 -4.29 -28.93 -3.69
CA PRO A 51 -3.17 -29.61 -4.36
C PRO A 51 -3.24 -29.50 -5.89
N LYS A 52 -2.10 -29.33 -6.54
CA LYS A 52 -1.97 -29.22 -8.00
C LYS A 52 -2.66 -30.34 -8.79
N GLY A 53 -2.65 -31.58 -8.25
CA GLY A 53 -3.32 -32.73 -8.87
C GLY A 53 -4.83 -32.56 -9.04
N PHE A 54 -5.48 -31.81 -8.14
CA PHE A 54 -6.90 -31.46 -8.24
C PHE A 54 -7.16 -30.52 -9.43
N TYR A 55 -6.26 -29.55 -9.67
CA TYR A 55 -6.39 -28.60 -10.77
C TYR A 55 -6.14 -29.24 -12.14
N ASP A 56 -5.14 -30.11 -12.24
CA ASP A 56 -4.82 -30.83 -13.48
C ASP A 56 -5.96 -31.80 -13.89
N ALA A 57 -6.60 -32.46 -12.93
CA ALA A 57 -7.77 -33.31 -13.14
C ALA A 57 -9.04 -32.50 -13.48
N PHE A 58 -9.21 -31.31 -12.89
CA PHE A 58 -10.34 -30.42 -13.17
C PHE A 58 -10.28 -29.82 -14.58
N SER A 59 -9.09 -29.40 -15.02
CA SER A 59 -8.84 -28.83 -16.35
C SER A 59 -9.02 -29.86 -17.47
N SER A 60 -8.53 -31.09 -17.27
CA SER A 60 -8.65 -32.18 -18.26
C SER A 60 -10.08 -32.70 -18.46
N ALA A 61 -10.92 -32.64 -17.42
CA ALA A 61 -12.32 -33.10 -17.50
C ALA A 61 -13.29 -32.10 -18.18
N TYR A 62 -12.84 -30.88 -18.50
CA TYR A 62 -13.71 -29.83 -19.04
C TYR A 62 -13.74 -29.80 -20.59
N ASP A 63 -12.65 -30.20 -21.25
CA ASP A 63 -12.43 -29.89 -22.69
C ASP A 63 -12.85 -30.99 -23.69
N LYS A 64 -13.25 -32.21 -23.27
CA LYS A 64 -13.70 -33.26 -24.21
C LYS A 64 -15.19 -33.20 -24.55
N LYS A 65 -15.59 -32.51 -25.61
CA LYS A 65 -17.00 -32.27 -25.99
C LYS A 65 -17.91 -33.51 -26.14
N GLU A 66 -17.38 -34.74 -26.18
CA GLU A 66 -18.14 -35.94 -26.58
C GLU A 66 -18.30 -37.06 -25.52
N GLU A 67 -17.74 -36.95 -24.31
CA GLU A 67 -17.93 -38.00 -23.30
C GLU A 67 -19.14 -37.75 -22.39
N LEU A 68 -20.00 -38.78 -22.23
CA LEU A 68 -21.15 -38.84 -21.32
C LEU A 68 -20.79 -38.39 -19.89
N GLU A 69 -21.62 -37.50 -19.33
CA GLU A 69 -21.39 -36.80 -18.05
C GLU A 69 -21.10 -37.75 -16.87
N ASP A 70 -21.61 -38.98 -16.91
CA ASP A 70 -21.43 -40.00 -15.88
C ASP A 70 -19.96 -40.44 -15.73
N ARG A 71 -19.22 -40.56 -16.85
CA ARG A 71 -17.78 -40.89 -16.83
C ARG A 71 -16.93 -39.76 -16.26
N ARG A 72 -17.30 -38.50 -16.53
CA ARG A 72 -16.58 -37.32 -16.01
C ARG A 72 -16.71 -37.19 -14.50
N LEU A 73 -17.86 -37.53 -13.94
CA LEU A 73 -18.06 -37.50 -12.49
C LEU A 73 -17.32 -38.64 -11.79
N VAL A 74 -17.39 -39.85 -12.33
CA VAL A 74 -16.63 -41.00 -11.83
C VAL A 74 -15.13 -40.72 -11.90
N LEU A 75 -14.62 -40.16 -13.00
CA LEU A 75 -13.21 -39.75 -13.12
C LEU A 75 -12.82 -38.68 -12.09
N ARG A 76 -13.70 -37.71 -11.80
CA ARG A 76 -13.45 -36.65 -10.81
C ARG A 76 -13.38 -37.20 -9.38
N ILE A 77 -14.28 -38.10 -9.00
CA ILE A 77 -14.29 -38.73 -7.67
C ILE A 77 -13.12 -39.71 -7.53
N THR A 78 -12.86 -40.52 -8.57
CA THR A 78 -11.74 -41.46 -8.60
C THR A 78 -10.39 -40.75 -8.55
N SER A 79 -10.25 -39.59 -9.21
CA SER A 79 -9.01 -38.78 -9.15
C SER A 79 -8.79 -38.12 -7.79
N LEU A 80 -9.88 -37.71 -7.11
CA LEU A 80 -9.83 -37.17 -5.75
C LEU A 80 -9.40 -38.23 -4.72
N LEU A 81 -9.77 -39.49 -4.96
CA LEU A 81 -9.40 -40.65 -4.16
C LEU A 81 -8.06 -41.30 -4.56
N ALA A 82 -7.53 -40.97 -5.75
CA ALA A 82 -6.23 -41.43 -6.25
C ALA A 82 -5.06 -40.54 -5.77
N ASP A 83 -5.35 -39.35 -5.22
CA ASP A 83 -4.34 -38.50 -4.58
C ASP A 83 -3.81 -39.18 -3.30
N PRO A 84 -2.50 -39.48 -3.22
CA PRO A 84 -1.93 -40.22 -2.09
C PRO A 84 -2.12 -39.49 -0.74
N LEU A 85 -2.16 -38.15 -0.74
CA LEU A 85 -2.30 -37.36 0.48
C LEU A 85 -3.73 -37.40 1.00
N VAL A 86 -4.72 -37.31 0.11
CA VAL A 86 -6.15 -37.46 0.44
C VAL A 86 -6.44 -38.88 0.94
N ARG A 87 -5.86 -39.88 0.27
CA ARG A 87 -6.00 -41.29 0.65
C ARG A 87 -5.41 -41.54 2.03
N VAL A 88 -4.20 -41.05 2.32
CA VAL A 88 -3.54 -41.14 3.64
C VAL A 88 -4.30 -40.40 4.74
N THR A 89 -4.94 -39.27 4.42
CA THR A 89 -5.74 -38.49 5.39
C THR A 89 -7.07 -39.17 5.71
N LEU A 90 -7.67 -39.88 4.75
CA LEU A 90 -8.88 -40.68 4.96
C LEU A 90 -8.58 -42.01 5.65
N THR A 91 -7.49 -42.72 5.28
CA THR A 91 -7.10 -43.98 5.94
C THR A 91 -6.49 -43.81 7.33
N SER A 92 -6.01 -42.62 7.69
CA SER A 92 -5.56 -42.30 9.06
C SER A 92 -6.71 -42.05 10.05
N ARG A 93 -7.96 -41.99 9.57
CA ARG A 93 -9.17 -42.12 10.40
C ARG A 93 -9.71 -43.53 10.17
N HIS A 94 -9.30 -44.48 11.01
CA HIS A 94 -9.30 -45.92 10.71
C HIS A 94 -10.65 -46.59 10.39
N ASP A 95 -11.80 -45.92 10.51
CA ASP A 95 -13.09 -46.63 10.53
C ASP A 95 -14.13 -46.16 9.49
N VAL A 96 -13.78 -45.38 8.45
CA VAL A 96 -14.77 -44.86 7.47
C VAL A 96 -14.61 -45.45 6.06
N GLU A 97 -15.60 -46.21 5.60
CA GLU A 97 -15.74 -46.78 4.26
C GLU A 97 -16.60 -45.88 3.33
N VAL A 98 -16.26 -45.80 2.04
CA VAL A 98 -17.02 -45.03 1.02
C VAL A 98 -17.60 -45.97 -0.02
N ARG A 99 -18.92 -45.98 -0.16
CA ARG A 99 -19.68 -46.82 -1.10
C ARG A 99 -20.39 -45.99 -2.15
N ILE A 100 -20.35 -46.43 -3.41
CA ILE A 100 -21.00 -45.75 -4.55
C ILE A 100 -21.97 -46.73 -5.22
N GLU A 101 -23.25 -46.38 -5.29
CA GLU A 101 -24.31 -47.19 -5.90
C GLU A 101 -25.08 -46.40 -6.97
N GLU A 102 -25.31 -46.99 -8.15
CA GLU A 102 -26.20 -46.42 -9.17
C GLU A 102 -27.55 -47.15 -9.15
N LYS A 103 -28.67 -46.42 -9.05
CA LYS A 103 -30.04 -46.96 -9.07
C LYS A 103 -30.93 -46.17 -10.01
N VAL A 104 -31.87 -46.85 -10.68
CA VAL A 104 -32.90 -46.19 -11.50
C VAL A 104 -34.18 -46.10 -10.68
N GLU A 105 -34.58 -44.89 -10.31
CA GLU A 105 -35.81 -44.63 -9.54
C GLU A 105 -36.72 -43.69 -10.32
N ASN A 106 -38.00 -44.05 -10.48
CA ASN A 106 -39.00 -43.25 -11.21
C ASN A 106 -38.53 -42.81 -12.61
N GLY A 107 -37.93 -43.73 -13.37
CA GLY A 107 -37.42 -43.48 -14.71
C GLY A 107 -36.16 -42.60 -14.78
N LYS A 108 -35.55 -42.28 -13.62
CA LYS A 108 -34.38 -41.42 -13.52
C LYS A 108 -33.21 -42.19 -12.91
N LYS A 109 -32.07 -42.22 -13.61
CA LYS A 109 -30.82 -42.75 -13.07
C LYS A 109 -30.34 -41.87 -11.93
N ARG A 110 -30.02 -42.45 -10.78
CA ARG A 110 -29.51 -41.77 -9.58
C ARG A 110 -28.27 -42.47 -9.06
N ILE A 111 -27.22 -41.71 -8.79
CA ILE A 111 -26.00 -42.17 -8.14
C ILE A 111 -26.07 -41.79 -6.66
N TYR A 112 -25.84 -42.76 -5.80
CA TYR A 112 -25.79 -42.65 -4.36
C TYR A 112 -24.35 -42.80 -3.88
N ILE A 113 -23.88 -41.85 -3.07
CA ILE A 113 -22.58 -41.94 -2.41
C ILE A 113 -22.85 -42.00 -0.91
N THR A 114 -22.34 -43.04 -0.27
CA THR A 114 -22.58 -43.35 1.13
C THR A 114 -21.25 -43.46 1.86
N PHE A 115 -21.10 -42.70 2.95
CA PHE A 115 -19.98 -42.80 3.88
C PHE A 115 -20.49 -43.57 5.09
N ALA A 116 -19.86 -44.69 5.42
CA ALA A 116 -20.28 -45.58 6.49
C ALA A 116 -19.11 -45.88 7.43
N GLU A 117 -19.37 -45.96 8.73
CA GLU A 117 -18.40 -46.47 9.69
C GLU A 117 -18.36 -48.02 9.70
N GLU A 118 -17.30 -48.61 10.24
CA GLU A 118 -17.19 -50.07 10.41
C GLU A 118 -18.42 -50.59 11.20
N GLY A 119 -19.22 -51.46 10.58
CA GLY A 119 -20.52 -51.92 11.13
C GLY A 119 -21.77 -51.38 10.42
N ASP A 120 -21.66 -50.84 9.20
CA ASP A 120 -22.77 -50.39 8.33
C ASP A 120 -23.55 -49.17 8.84
N HIS A 121 -23.00 -48.40 9.79
CA HIS A 121 -23.61 -47.17 10.23
C HIS A 121 -23.41 -46.05 9.20
N GLU A 122 -24.44 -45.73 8.41
CA GLU A 122 -24.41 -44.68 7.39
C GLU A 122 -24.26 -43.29 8.05
N LEU A 123 -23.05 -42.75 8.05
CA LEU A 123 -22.76 -41.40 8.52
C LEU A 123 -23.39 -40.34 7.60
N LEU A 124 -23.32 -40.58 6.29
CA LEU A 124 -23.86 -39.65 5.29
C LEU A 124 -24.18 -40.38 4.00
N LYS A 125 -25.43 -40.23 3.53
CA LYS A 125 -25.89 -40.72 2.24
C LYS A 125 -26.43 -39.58 1.38
N THR A 126 -25.84 -39.41 0.20
CA THR A 126 -26.25 -38.38 -0.76
C THR A 126 -26.66 -39.00 -2.09
N ALA A 127 -27.70 -38.45 -2.71
CA ALA A 127 -28.31 -38.95 -3.93
C ALA A 127 -28.24 -37.90 -5.04
N TRP A 128 -27.92 -38.32 -6.26
CA TRP A 128 -27.79 -37.43 -7.41
C TRP A 128 -28.41 -38.05 -8.69
N GLU A 129 -29.40 -37.36 -9.28
CA GLU A 129 -29.97 -37.61 -10.61
C GLU A 129 -28.99 -37.39 -11.79
N ALA A 130 -28.64 -38.45 -12.51
CA ALA A 130 -27.80 -38.43 -13.71
C ALA A 130 -28.48 -37.71 -14.88
N GLY A 131 -27.71 -36.91 -15.63
CA GLY A 131 -28.20 -36.12 -16.77
C GLY A 131 -28.67 -34.68 -16.45
N LYS A 132 -28.53 -34.21 -15.20
CA LYS A 132 -28.60 -32.78 -14.88
C LYS A 132 -27.20 -32.22 -14.72
N LYS A 133 -26.88 -31.15 -15.48
CA LYS A 133 -25.66 -30.35 -15.34
C LYS A 133 -25.39 -30.06 -13.87
N LEU A 134 -24.25 -30.53 -13.36
CA LEU A 134 -23.66 -29.93 -12.17
C LEU A 134 -23.12 -28.57 -12.60
N VAL A 135 -23.92 -27.52 -12.39
CA VAL A 135 -23.42 -26.15 -12.50
C VAL A 135 -22.53 -25.94 -11.27
N PRO A 136 -21.22 -25.70 -11.44
CA PRO A 136 -20.36 -25.41 -10.29
C PRO A 136 -20.96 -24.24 -9.52
N LEU A 137 -20.93 -24.31 -8.19
CA LEU A 137 -21.37 -23.27 -7.23
C LEU A 137 -20.94 -21.82 -7.53
N TRP A 138 -20.05 -21.64 -8.50
CA TRP A 138 -19.45 -20.38 -8.89
C TRP A 138 -20.06 -19.78 -10.17
N ALA A 139 -20.98 -20.45 -10.86
CA ALA A 139 -21.57 -19.87 -12.08
C ALA A 139 -22.55 -18.71 -11.78
N GLU A 140 -23.15 -18.62 -10.58
CA GLU A 140 -24.05 -17.52 -10.20
C GLU A 140 -23.95 -17.11 -8.72
N GLY A 141 -22.88 -17.52 -8.03
CA GLY A 141 -22.69 -17.33 -6.59
C GLY A 141 -22.33 -15.90 -6.14
N LYS A 142 -22.41 -15.65 -4.83
CA LYS A 142 -22.09 -14.36 -4.18
C LYS A 142 -20.72 -13.79 -4.61
N ALA A 143 -19.71 -14.62 -4.84
CA ALA A 143 -18.38 -14.16 -5.25
C ALA A 143 -18.31 -13.62 -6.69
N VAL A 144 -19.06 -14.19 -7.63
CA VAL A 144 -19.18 -13.61 -8.99
C VAL A 144 -19.98 -12.31 -8.94
N LYS A 145 -20.98 -12.21 -8.06
CA LYS A 145 -21.69 -10.94 -7.81
C LYS A 145 -20.76 -9.87 -7.22
N LEU A 146 -19.86 -10.25 -6.31
CA LEU A 146 -18.83 -9.36 -5.77
C LEU A 146 -17.86 -8.90 -6.85
N ILE A 147 -17.33 -9.79 -7.69
CA ILE A 147 -16.37 -9.41 -8.74
C ILE A 147 -17.06 -8.59 -9.84
N LYS A 148 -18.31 -8.91 -10.20
CA LYS A 148 -19.12 -8.07 -11.10
C LYS A 148 -19.35 -6.68 -10.50
N GLU A 149 -19.61 -6.60 -9.19
CA GLU A 149 -19.75 -5.33 -8.50
C GLU A 149 -18.44 -4.53 -8.49
N VAL A 150 -17.30 -5.19 -8.22
CA VAL A 150 -15.96 -4.59 -8.31
C VAL A 150 -15.68 -4.08 -9.72
N ASN A 151 -16.03 -4.84 -10.76
CA ASN A 151 -15.93 -4.39 -12.14
C ASN A 151 -16.82 -3.17 -12.41
N ASN A 152 -18.09 -3.21 -12.01
CA ASN A 152 -19.02 -2.09 -12.20
C ASN A 152 -18.50 -0.83 -11.51
N LEU A 153 -17.99 -0.94 -10.28
CA LEU A 153 -17.37 0.18 -9.58
C LEU A 153 -16.17 0.73 -10.32
N ALA A 154 -15.31 -0.13 -10.85
CA ALA A 154 -14.16 0.31 -11.62
C ALA A 154 -14.52 0.95 -12.96
N GLU A 155 -15.57 0.46 -13.62
CA GLU A 155 -16.12 1.03 -14.85
C GLU A 155 -16.69 2.43 -14.60
N VAL A 156 -17.51 2.58 -13.55
CA VAL A 156 -18.09 3.86 -13.12
C VAL A 156 -16.99 4.84 -12.68
N ALA A 157 -15.97 4.36 -11.97
CA ALA A 157 -14.80 5.17 -11.60
C ALA A 157 -14.01 5.62 -12.84
N SER A 158 -13.91 4.75 -13.85
CA SER A 158 -13.22 5.00 -15.12
C SER A 158 -13.98 5.93 -16.07
N SER A 159 -15.31 5.97 -15.98
CA SER A 159 -16.18 6.90 -16.71
C SER A 159 -16.34 8.25 -16.00
N GLY A 160 -15.93 8.35 -14.72
CA GLY A 160 -16.15 9.54 -13.89
C GLY A 160 -17.62 9.74 -13.49
N SER A 161 -18.44 8.70 -13.62
CA SER A 161 -19.85 8.74 -13.23
C SER A 161 -20.00 8.71 -11.71
N LYS A 162 -21.14 9.17 -11.18
CA LYS A 162 -21.45 9.05 -9.74
C LYS A 162 -21.63 7.57 -9.36
N PRO A 163 -21.20 7.16 -8.15
CA PRO A 163 -21.37 5.79 -7.70
C PRO A 163 -22.80 5.58 -7.18
N LEU A 164 -23.05 4.40 -6.62
CA LEU A 164 -24.31 4.04 -5.96
C LEU A 164 -24.69 5.02 -4.85
N GLU A 165 -26.00 5.19 -4.64
CA GLU A 165 -26.55 6.05 -3.60
C GLU A 165 -25.95 5.73 -2.21
N GLY A 166 -25.48 6.78 -1.52
CA GLY A 166 -24.99 6.73 -0.15
C GLY A 166 -23.47 6.74 0.02
N LEU A 167 -22.66 6.51 -1.02
CA LEU A 167 -21.20 6.70 -0.91
C LEU A 167 -20.87 8.20 -0.74
N GLY A 168 -20.00 8.53 0.21
CA GLY A 168 -19.59 9.92 0.45
C GLY A 168 -18.91 10.52 -0.78
N GLY A 169 -19.27 11.76 -1.13
CA GLY A 169 -18.76 12.42 -2.34
C GLY A 169 -17.23 12.50 -2.39
N GLU A 170 -16.58 12.72 -1.25
CA GLU A 170 -15.12 12.87 -1.16
C GLU A 170 -14.33 11.57 -1.36
N GLU A 171 -14.85 10.42 -0.91
CA GLU A 171 -14.20 9.11 -1.10
C GLU A 171 -14.24 8.69 -2.57
N TRP A 172 -15.38 8.90 -3.22
CA TRP A 172 -15.52 8.60 -4.63
C TRP A 172 -14.65 9.50 -5.52
N GLU A 173 -14.60 10.80 -5.21
CA GLU A 173 -13.77 11.74 -5.94
C GLU A 173 -12.27 11.36 -5.87
N ARG A 174 -11.81 10.83 -4.73
CA ARG A 174 -10.45 10.30 -4.58
C ARG A 174 -10.20 9.13 -5.53
N VAL A 175 -11.12 8.18 -5.64
CA VAL A 175 -10.99 7.06 -6.59
C VAL A 175 -10.93 7.56 -8.03
N VAL A 176 -11.86 8.43 -8.43
CA VAL A 176 -11.89 8.98 -9.81
C VAL A 176 -10.59 9.70 -10.14
N LYS A 177 -10.05 10.50 -9.22
CA LYS A 177 -8.74 11.18 -9.38
C LYS A 177 -7.59 10.17 -9.51
N ALA A 178 -7.56 9.12 -8.69
CA ALA A 178 -6.55 8.07 -8.76
C ALA A 178 -6.61 7.30 -10.09
N VAL A 179 -7.82 7.01 -10.60
CA VAL A 179 -8.03 6.40 -11.91
C VAL A 179 -7.51 7.30 -13.03
N GLU A 180 -7.82 8.59 -12.98
CA GLU A 180 -7.40 9.55 -14.00
C GLU A 180 -5.87 9.70 -14.02
N LYS A 181 -5.24 9.73 -12.84
CA LYS A 181 -3.78 9.76 -12.69
C LYS A 181 -3.15 8.50 -13.29
N THR A 182 -3.67 7.33 -12.95
CA THR A 182 -3.23 6.03 -13.49
C THR A 182 -3.37 6.00 -15.01
N ARG A 183 -4.52 6.46 -15.54
CA ARG A 183 -4.77 6.59 -16.98
C ARG A 183 -3.75 7.48 -17.67
N LYS A 184 -3.42 8.64 -17.10
CA LYS A 184 -2.39 9.56 -17.65
C LYS A 184 -1.00 8.91 -17.67
N THR A 185 -0.67 8.10 -16.67
CA THR A 185 0.61 7.40 -16.56
C THR A 185 0.71 6.25 -17.56
N VAL A 186 -0.23 5.31 -17.53
CA VAL A 186 -0.22 4.11 -18.38
C VAL A 186 -0.36 4.45 -19.87
N LYS A 187 -1.09 5.52 -20.22
CA LYS A 187 -1.20 5.97 -21.63
C LYS A 187 0.16 6.30 -22.26
N LYS A 188 1.15 6.74 -21.46
CA LYS A 188 2.51 7.02 -21.96
C LYS A 188 3.29 5.75 -22.26
N THR A 189 2.94 4.64 -21.64
CA THR A 189 3.56 3.33 -21.84
C THR A 189 2.69 2.38 -22.67
N ALA A 190 1.60 2.88 -23.28
CA ALA A 190 0.62 2.06 -23.99
C ALA A 190 1.23 1.17 -25.09
N LYS A 191 2.15 1.73 -25.89
CA LYS A 191 2.89 1.01 -26.95
C LYS A 191 3.70 -0.15 -26.36
N VAL A 192 4.49 0.14 -25.31
CA VAL A 192 5.30 -0.86 -24.59
C VAL A 192 4.43 -1.95 -23.97
N VAL A 193 3.34 -1.57 -23.29
CA VAL A 193 2.39 -2.52 -22.69
C VAL A 193 1.76 -3.41 -23.76
N ALA A 194 1.34 -2.85 -24.90
CA ALA A 194 0.74 -3.63 -25.99
C ALA A 194 1.73 -4.61 -26.64
N ILE A 195 2.99 -4.20 -26.85
CA ILE A 195 4.07 -5.09 -27.32
C ILE A 195 4.27 -6.29 -26.38
N SER A 196 4.06 -6.09 -25.08
CA SER A 196 4.45 -7.05 -24.04
C SER A 196 3.32 -7.97 -23.57
N ALA A 197 2.09 -7.46 -23.55
CA ALA A 197 0.92 -8.18 -23.03
C ALA A 197 0.33 -9.18 -24.05
N LEU A 198 0.47 -8.90 -25.36
CA LEU A 198 -0.06 -9.76 -26.41
C LEU A 198 0.67 -11.11 -26.53
N PRO A 199 2.02 -11.17 -26.44
CA PRO A 199 2.74 -12.43 -26.53
C PRO A 199 2.61 -13.35 -25.30
N THR A 200 1.95 -12.88 -24.24
CA THR A 200 1.88 -13.53 -22.93
C THR A 200 0.43 -13.92 -22.59
N ASP A 201 -0.31 -13.01 -21.97
CA ASP A 201 -1.60 -13.33 -21.32
C ASP A 201 -2.83 -12.98 -22.19
N ALA A 202 -2.69 -12.21 -23.27
CA ALA A 202 -3.86 -11.77 -24.06
C ALA A 202 -4.19 -12.67 -25.26
N VAL A 203 -5.45 -13.05 -25.49
CA VAL A 203 -5.91 -13.78 -26.68
C VAL A 203 -6.39 -12.81 -27.74
N LEU A 204 -5.89 -12.93 -28.97
CA LEU A 204 -6.33 -12.16 -30.11
C LEU A 204 -7.44 -12.92 -30.86
N LEU A 205 -8.65 -12.34 -30.94
CA LEU A 205 -9.74 -12.79 -31.79
C LEU A 205 -9.91 -11.81 -32.96
N PRO A 206 -9.11 -11.97 -34.03
CA PRO A 206 -9.05 -11.05 -35.17
C PRO A 206 -10.36 -10.97 -35.96
N GLY A 207 -11.08 -12.08 -36.10
CA GLY A 207 -12.36 -12.12 -36.83
C GLY A 207 -13.44 -11.30 -36.12
N ASP A 208 -13.46 -11.35 -34.79
CA ASP A 208 -14.36 -10.54 -33.96
C ASP A 208 -13.82 -9.14 -33.65
N LYS A 209 -12.57 -8.85 -34.06
CA LYS A 209 -11.82 -7.63 -33.73
C LYS A 209 -11.71 -7.38 -32.22
N ARG A 210 -11.43 -8.44 -31.45
CA ARG A 210 -11.36 -8.41 -29.99
C ARG A 210 -9.99 -8.86 -29.47
N VAL A 211 -9.62 -8.33 -28.31
CA VAL A 211 -8.49 -8.80 -27.51
C VAL A 211 -9.05 -9.16 -26.14
N TYR A 212 -8.85 -10.42 -25.73
CA TYR A 212 -9.18 -10.90 -24.40
C TYR A 212 -7.93 -10.80 -23.54
N GLY A 213 -7.96 -10.08 -22.43
CA GLY A 213 -7.00 -10.36 -21.37
C GLY A 213 -7.35 -11.73 -20.80
N GLY A 214 -6.41 -12.68 -20.82
CA GLY A 214 -6.59 -14.02 -20.31
C GLY A 214 -6.70 -14.04 -18.80
N SER A 215 -5.87 -14.85 -18.15
CA SER A 215 -6.00 -15.14 -16.73
C SER A 215 -5.37 -13.99 -15.90
N SER A 216 -6.10 -12.88 -15.79
CA SER A 216 -5.50 -11.63 -15.32
C SER A 216 -5.80 -11.29 -13.86
N TYR A 217 -4.81 -10.71 -13.17
CA TYR A 217 -4.96 -10.07 -11.85
C TYR A 217 -5.79 -8.78 -11.96
N LEU A 218 -6.42 -8.30 -10.88
CA LEU A 218 -7.10 -7.00 -10.90
C LEU A 218 -6.10 -5.87 -11.19
N SER A 219 -4.83 -5.98 -10.77
CA SER A 219 -3.75 -5.06 -11.12
C SER A 219 -3.48 -4.95 -12.62
N GLN A 220 -3.58 -6.07 -13.35
CA GLN A 220 -3.43 -6.11 -14.79
C GLN A 220 -4.68 -5.51 -15.46
N ALA A 221 -5.86 -5.78 -14.91
CA ALA A 221 -7.11 -5.16 -15.32
C ALA A 221 -7.04 -3.63 -15.25
N PHE A 222 -6.47 -3.04 -14.18
CA PHE A 222 -6.29 -1.58 -14.08
C PHE A 222 -5.43 -0.99 -15.19
N THR A 223 -4.42 -1.73 -15.64
CA THR A 223 -3.56 -1.32 -16.77
C THR A 223 -4.38 -1.32 -18.07
N TYR A 224 -5.22 -2.33 -18.29
CA TYR A 224 -6.14 -2.35 -19.43
C TYR A 224 -7.25 -1.28 -19.33
N TRP A 225 -7.81 -1.03 -18.15
CA TRP A 225 -8.84 0.00 -17.90
C TRP A 225 -8.35 1.42 -18.16
N ALA A 226 -7.12 1.69 -17.76
CA ALA A 226 -6.41 2.92 -18.09
C ALA A 226 -6.30 3.13 -19.62
N LEU A 227 -6.07 2.05 -20.38
CA LEU A 227 -5.87 2.11 -21.83
C LEU A 227 -7.18 2.10 -22.65
N ALA A 228 -8.23 1.45 -22.14
CA ALA A 228 -9.50 1.23 -22.85
C ALA A 228 -10.45 2.43 -22.93
N LYS A 229 -10.18 3.50 -22.17
CA LYS A 229 -11.12 4.65 -21.99
C LYS A 229 -12.55 4.20 -21.61
N GLY A 230 -12.69 3.24 -20.70
CA GLY A 230 -13.99 2.83 -20.14
C GLY A 230 -14.81 1.84 -20.97
N LYS A 231 -14.26 1.26 -22.05
CA LYS A 231 -14.89 0.14 -22.78
C LYS A 231 -14.25 -1.19 -22.41
N ILE A 232 -14.42 -1.61 -21.17
CA ILE A 232 -13.91 -2.89 -20.67
C ILE A 232 -15.04 -3.68 -20.02
N ASN A 233 -15.27 -4.90 -20.49
CA ASN A 233 -16.34 -5.75 -19.97
C ASN A 233 -15.76 -7.03 -19.37
N LEU A 234 -16.28 -7.43 -18.21
CA LEU A 234 -16.01 -8.74 -17.62
C LEU A 234 -16.76 -9.81 -18.41
N ASP A 235 -16.03 -10.76 -19.00
CA ASP A 235 -16.62 -11.87 -19.74
C ASP A 235 -16.87 -13.08 -18.82
N LYS A 236 -15.81 -13.54 -18.14
CA LYS A 236 -15.85 -14.71 -17.27
C LYS A 236 -14.86 -14.61 -16.12
N VAL A 237 -15.08 -15.34 -15.04
CA VAL A 237 -14.13 -15.51 -13.93
C VAL A 237 -13.85 -17.00 -13.76
N TYR A 238 -12.59 -17.41 -13.63
CA TYR A 238 -12.22 -18.79 -13.31
C TYR A 238 -11.17 -18.88 -12.20
N PRO A 239 -11.15 -19.98 -11.43
CA PRO A 239 -10.16 -20.22 -10.39
C PRO A 239 -8.79 -20.59 -10.97
N SER A 240 -7.72 -20.19 -10.29
CA SER A 240 -6.32 -20.58 -10.56
C SER A 240 -5.53 -20.72 -9.26
N GLU A 241 -4.32 -21.30 -9.32
CA GLU A 241 -3.37 -21.37 -8.18
C GLU A 241 -3.08 -19.98 -7.56
N GLU A 242 -3.26 -18.91 -8.35
CA GLU A 242 -2.99 -17.53 -7.95
C GLU A 242 -4.24 -16.76 -7.49
N GLY A 243 -5.42 -17.40 -7.49
CA GLY A 243 -6.71 -16.79 -7.12
C GLY A 243 -7.74 -16.82 -8.26
N LEU A 244 -8.82 -16.04 -8.12
CA LEU A 244 -9.85 -15.86 -9.15
C LEU A 244 -9.32 -14.94 -10.25
N LYS A 245 -9.30 -15.42 -11.49
CA LYS A 245 -8.78 -14.70 -12.65
C LYS A 245 -9.92 -14.29 -13.58
N PRO A 246 -10.31 -13.01 -13.60
CA PRO A 246 -11.25 -12.47 -14.56
C PRO A 246 -10.65 -12.38 -15.98
N MET A 247 -11.45 -12.74 -16.98
CA MET A 247 -11.21 -12.44 -18.39
C MET A 247 -11.92 -11.16 -18.78
N TRP A 248 -11.16 -10.26 -19.40
CA TRP A 248 -11.65 -8.95 -19.79
C TRP A 248 -11.68 -8.78 -21.30
N HIS A 249 -12.72 -8.13 -21.78
CA HIS A 249 -12.78 -7.60 -23.13
C HIS A 249 -12.27 -6.16 -23.16
N VAL A 250 -11.20 -5.86 -23.90
CA VAL A 250 -10.63 -4.50 -23.96
C VAL A 250 -10.99 -3.81 -25.29
N GLY A 251 -11.75 -2.72 -25.21
CA GLY A 251 -12.14 -1.89 -26.36
C GLY A 251 -11.48 -0.51 -26.40
N GLY A 252 -11.75 0.26 -27.46
CA GLY A 252 -11.38 1.68 -27.56
C GLY A 252 -9.94 1.93 -28.02
N LYS A 253 -9.27 2.93 -27.41
CA LYS A 253 -7.95 3.40 -27.86
C LYS A 253 -6.85 2.32 -27.72
N TYR A 254 -6.98 1.40 -26.78
CA TYR A 254 -6.08 0.26 -26.68
C TYR A 254 -6.15 -0.64 -27.92
N THR A 255 -7.37 -0.95 -28.38
CA THR A 255 -7.60 -1.77 -29.57
C THR A 255 -7.03 -1.11 -30.83
N GLU A 256 -7.09 0.23 -30.94
CA GLU A 256 -6.43 0.99 -32.03
C GLU A 256 -4.92 0.77 -32.01
N THR A 257 -4.27 0.93 -30.85
CA THR A 257 -2.82 0.70 -30.69
C THR A 257 -2.44 -0.75 -30.96
N VAL A 258 -3.23 -1.71 -30.49
CA VAL A 258 -3.00 -3.13 -30.78
C VAL A 258 -3.12 -3.41 -32.27
N ASN A 259 -4.16 -2.91 -32.94
CA ASN A 259 -4.33 -3.09 -34.38
C ASN A 259 -3.18 -2.49 -35.18
N GLU A 260 -2.67 -1.31 -34.78
CA GLU A 260 -1.50 -0.71 -35.40
C GLU A 260 -0.27 -1.64 -35.29
N ILE A 261 0.00 -2.15 -34.08
CA ILE A 261 1.13 -3.05 -33.81
C ILE A 261 1.00 -4.34 -34.64
N LEU A 262 -0.20 -4.94 -34.68
CA LEU A 262 -0.44 -6.18 -35.42
C LEU A 262 -0.29 -5.98 -36.93
N ASN A 263 -0.81 -4.88 -37.48
CA ASN A 263 -0.69 -4.56 -38.90
C ASN A 263 0.77 -4.34 -39.31
N LYS A 264 1.51 -3.52 -38.55
CA LYS A 264 2.95 -3.32 -38.78
C LYS A 264 3.72 -4.62 -38.62
N GLY A 265 3.43 -5.38 -37.56
CA GLY A 265 4.03 -6.69 -37.30
C GLY A 265 3.80 -7.70 -38.43
N ARG A 266 2.64 -7.68 -39.11
CA ARG A 266 2.35 -8.53 -40.28
C ARG A 266 3.23 -8.17 -41.47
N ILE A 267 3.45 -6.88 -41.72
CA ILE A 267 4.34 -6.42 -42.79
C ILE A 267 5.76 -6.91 -42.52
N VAL A 268 6.27 -6.66 -41.30
CA VAL A 268 7.62 -7.07 -40.89
C VAL A 268 7.79 -8.59 -40.92
N LEU A 269 6.84 -9.36 -40.38
CA LEU A 269 6.95 -10.82 -40.36
C LEU A 269 6.94 -11.42 -41.77
N ASN A 270 6.20 -10.81 -42.71
CA ASN A 270 6.26 -11.18 -44.14
C ASN A 270 7.63 -10.88 -44.76
N GLU A 271 8.29 -9.78 -44.40
CA GLU A 271 9.65 -9.47 -44.88
C GLU A 271 10.69 -10.43 -44.28
N LEU A 272 10.54 -10.77 -43.00
CA LEU A 272 11.37 -11.78 -42.34
C LEU A 272 11.20 -13.17 -42.97
N LEU A 273 9.97 -13.54 -43.33
CA LEU A 273 9.68 -14.79 -44.04
C LEU A 273 10.40 -14.84 -45.40
N LYS A 274 10.39 -13.74 -46.16
CA LYS A 274 11.08 -13.65 -47.47
C LYS A 274 12.60 -13.69 -47.34
N SER A 275 13.15 -13.08 -46.29
CA SER A 275 14.60 -13.04 -46.05
C SER A 275 15.12 -14.33 -45.41
N GLY A 276 14.26 -15.14 -44.78
CA GLY A 276 14.63 -16.44 -44.23
C GLY A 276 15.68 -16.35 -43.12
N VAL A 277 15.55 -15.37 -42.21
CA VAL A 277 16.52 -15.11 -41.13
C VAL A 277 16.85 -16.39 -40.36
N ASP A 278 18.14 -16.69 -40.18
CA ASP A 278 18.57 -17.88 -39.45
C ASP A 278 18.37 -17.72 -37.93
N LEU A 279 17.28 -18.31 -37.44
CA LEU A 279 16.92 -18.28 -36.03
C LEU A 279 17.84 -19.16 -35.16
N LYS A 280 18.60 -20.11 -35.74
CA LYS A 280 19.53 -20.96 -34.97
C LYS A 280 20.62 -20.12 -34.31
N THR A 281 20.97 -19.00 -34.95
CA THR A 281 21.96 -18.08 -34.41
C THR A 281 21.55 -17.49 -33.05
N ALA A 282 20.25 -17.43 -32.72
CA ALA A 282 19.76 -16.97 -31.42
C ALA A 282 19.95 -17.99 -30.29
N LEU A 283 20.26 -19.24 -30.63
CA LEU A 283 20.57 -20.30 -29.67
C LEU A 283 22.04 -20.30 -29.27
N ALA A 284 22.88 -19.60 -30.02
CA ALA A 284 24.30 -19.43 -29.71
C ALA A 284 24.46 -18.73 -28.37
N ASP A 285 25.37 -19.23 -27.55
CA ASP A 285 25.78 -18.65 -26.26
C ASP A 285 24.71 -18.60 -25.15
N VAL A 286 23.59 -19.32 -25.30
CA VAL A 286 22.56 -19.49 -24.26
C VAL A 286 22.66 -20.88 -23.63
N ASN A 287 22.74 -20.93 -22.30
CA ASN A 287 22.91 -22.21 -21.60
C ASN A 287 21.62 -23.04 -21.59
N MET A 288 21.67 -24.28 -22.07
CA MET A 288 20.55 -25.21 -22.08
C MET A 288 21.05 -26.65 -22.22
N ASN A 289 20.23 -27.65 -21.85
CA ASN A 289 20.62 -29.04 -22.03
C ASN A 289 20.59 -29.46 -23.52
N ASN A 290 21.34 -30.50 -23.87
CA ASN A 290 21.51 -30.94 -25.26
C ASN A 290 20.17 -31.33 -25.91
N GLU A 291 19.29 -32.02 -25.18
CA GLU A 291 17.98 -32.42 -25.69
C GLU A 291 17.11 -31.22 -26.09
N LEU A 292 17.03 -30.20 -25.22
CA LEU A 292 16.28 -28.98 -25.52
C LEU A 292 16.94 -28.22 -26.66
N LYS A 293 18.27 -28.14 -26.69
CA LYS A 293 19.01 -27.49 -27.77
C LYS A 293 18.66 -28.10 -29.13
N THR A 294 18.71 -29.43 -29.25
CA THR A 294 18.36 -30.13 -30.48
C THR A 294 16.89 -29.89 -30.88
N ALA A 295 15.97 -29.88 -29.91
CA ALA A 295 14.56 -29.57 -30.18
C ALA A 295 14.37 -28.14 -30.71
N LEU A 296 15.03 -27.15 -30.10
CA LEU A 296 14.97 -25.74 -30.53
C LEU A 296 15.67 -25.53 -31.89
N GLU A 297 16.78 -26.22 -32.17
CA GLU A 297 17.44 -26.18 -33.49
C GLU A 297 16.54 -26.76 -34.60
N GLY A 298 15.82 -27.84 -34.29
CA GLY A 298 14.80 -28.41 -35.16
C GLY A 298 13.66 -27.42 -35.44
N ALA A 299 13.09 -26.84 -34.39
CA ALA A 299 12.04 -25.83 -34.49
C ALA A 299 12.49 -24.59 -35.28
N ALA A 300 13.74 -24.14 -35.08
CA ALA A 300 14.33 -23.04 -35.83
C ALA A 300 14.43 -23.36 -37.33
N GLY A 301 14.79 -24.60 -37.69
CA GLY A 301 14.91 -25.04 -39.08
C GLY A 301 13.58 -25.13 -39.83
N GLU A 302 12.49 -25.49 -39.15
CA GLU A 302 11.16 -25.56 -39.77
C GLU A 302 10.32 -24.28 -39.62
N PHE A 303 10.78 -23.31 -38.82
CA PHE A 303 9.99 -22.14 -38.41
C PHE A 303 9.33 -21.39 -39.56
N TRP A 304 10.11 -21.00 -40.57
CA TRP A 304 9.60 -20.19 -41.67
C TRP A 304 8.59 -20.94 -42.53
N ARG A 305 8.78 -22.24 -42.75
CA ARG A 305 7.80 -23.10 -43.42
C ARG A 305 6.46 -23.13 -42.67
N ARG A 306 6.50 -23.19 -41.33
CA ARG A 306 5.29 -23.14 -40.50
C ARG A 306 4.61 -21.77 -40.53
N VAL A 307 5.38 -20.68 -40.59
CA VAL A 307 4.85 -19.32 -40.74
C VAL A 307 4.19 -19.13 -42.11
N GLU A 308 4.77 -19.67 -43.18
CA GLU A 308 4.17 -19.67 -44.51
C GLU A 308 2.84 -20.46 -44.56
N GLU A 309 2.80 -21.64 -43.93
CA GLU A 309 1.59 -22.43 -43.74
C GLU A 309 0.52 -21.64 -42.97
N LEU A 310 0.91 -20.99 -41.86
CA LEU A 310 0.04 -20.15 -41.03
C LEU A 310 -0.56 -18.98 -41.84
N PHE A 311 0.25 -18.27 -42.63
CA PHE A 311 -0.23 -17.16 -43.45
C PHE A 311 -1.10 -17.62 -44.61
N SER A 312 -0.79 -18.76 -45.23
CA SER A 312 -1.63 -19.35 -46.27
C SER A 312 -3.02 -19.71 -45.75
N LEU A 313 -3.10 -20.33 -44.57
CA LEU A 313 -4.38 -20.64 -43.90
C LEU A 313 -5.13 -19.37 -43.53
N TRP A 314 -4.43 -18.36 -43.03
CA TRP A 314 -4.99 -17.07 -42.68
C TRP A 314 -5.61 -16.35 -43.89
N GLU A 315 -4.85 -16.18 -44.98
CA GLU A 315 -5.33 -15.50 -46.19
C GLU A 315 -6.54 -16.23 -46.80
N ASN A 316 -6.54 -17.56 -46.76
CA ASN A 316 -7.65 -18.38 -47.21
C ASN A 316 -8.90 -18.20 -46.34
N ALA A 317 -8.74 -18.03 -45.02
CA ALA A 317 -9.83 -17.72 -44.12
C ALA A 317 -10.35 -16.28 -44.31
N GLU A 318 -9.45 -15.31 -44.52
CA GLU A 318 -9.83 -13.92 -44.85
C GLU A 318 -10.67 -13.87 -46.14
N LYS A 319 -10.20 -14.52 -47.22
CA LYS A 319 -10.92 -14.57 -48.51
C LYS A 319 -12.31 -15.21 -48.41
N ARG A 320 -12.46 -16.21 -47.53
CA ARG A 320 -13.72 -16.92 -47.31
C ARG A 320 -14.64 -16.25 -46.27
N GLY A 321 -14.15 -15.22 -45.58
CA GLY A 321 -14.88 -14.64 -44.44
C GLY A 321 -15.05 -15.61 -43.26
N ASP A 322 -14.15 -16.60 -43.12
CA ASP A 322 -14.23 -17.61 -42.05
C ASP A 322 -13.70 -17.05 -40.72
N VAL A 323 -14.60 -16.39 -40.00
CA VAL A 323 -14.34 -15.77 -38.69
C VAL A 323 -13.79 -16.76 -37.67
N ASN A 324 -14.28 -18.01 -37.65
CA ASN A 324 -13.87 -19.01 -36.67
C ASN A 324 -12.42 -19.44 -36.89
N THR A 325 -12.03 -19.66 -38.14
CA THR A 325 -10.65 -20.00 -38.49
C THR A 325 -9.71 -18.83 -38.18
N LEU A 326 -10.06 -17.59 -38.56
CA LEU A 326 -9.27 -16.41 -38.20
C LEU A 326 -9.06 -16.30 -36.69
N ASN A 327 -10.13 -16.48 -35.92
CA ASN A 327 -10.09 -16.48 -34.46
C ASN A 327 -9.18 -17.58 -33.89
N SER A 328 -9.24 -18.79 -34.44
CA SER A 328 -8.38 -19.90 -34.02
C SER A 328 -6.89 -19.64 -34.31
N LEU A 329 -6.57 -19.02 -35.45
CA LEU A 329 -5.20 -18.71 -35.85
C LEU A 329 -4.61 -17.51 -35.07
N GLY A 330 -5.46 -16.63 -34.53
CA GLY A 330 -5.06 -15.43 -33.78
C GLY A 330 -4.14 -15.72 -32.59
N LYS A 331 -4.23 -16.90 -31.97
CA LYS A 331 -3.35 -17.33 -30.85
C LYS A 331 -1.87 -17.47 -31.22
N TYR A 332 -1.56 -17.69 -32.49
CA TYR A 332 -0.17 -17.74 -32.98
C TYR A 332 0.33 -16.33 -33.30
N LEU A 333 -0.49 -15.57 -34.03
CA LEU A 333 -0.15 -14.22 -34.47
C LEU A 333 -0.01 -13.22 -33.31
N ARG A 334 -0.74 -13.40 -32.20
CA ARG A 334 -0.58 -12.59 -30.99
C ARG A 334 0.84 -12.63 -30.39
N VAL A 335 1.61 -13.69 -30.66
CA VAL A 335 2.99 -13.82 -30.20
C VAL A 335 3.94 -13.29 -31.26
N LEU A 336 3.78 -13.74 -32.51
CA LEU A 336 4.73 -13.45 -33.58
C LEU A 336 4.72 -11.98 -34.02
N LEU A 337 3.54 -11.38 -34.21
CA LEU A 337 3.44 -10.03 -34.78
C LEU A 337 3.97 -8.93 -33.84
N PRO A 338 3.65 -8.92 -32.53
CA PRO A 338 4.17 -7.89 -31.62
C PRO A 338 5.69 -7.99 -31.43
N LEU A 339 6.26 -9.19 -31.43
CA LEU A 339 7.71 -9.40 -31.34
C LEU A 339 8.43 -8.94 -32.61
N ALA A 340 7.91 -9.30 -33.80
CA ALA A 340 8.43 -8.81 -35.06
C ALA A 340 8.39 -7.26 -35.12
N TYR A 341 7.26 -6.67 -34.72
CA TYR A 341 7.14 -5.21 -34.64
C TYR A 341 8.13 -4.59 -33.65
N ALA A 342 8.33 -5.18 -32.47
CA ALA A 342 9.25 -4.66 -31.46
C ALA A 342 10.68 -4.59 -31.99
N VAL A 343 11.13 -5.64 -32.66
CA VAL A 343 12.46 -5.72 -33.28
C VAL A 343 12.63 -4.64 -34.35
N GLU A 344 11.66 -4.51 -35.26
CA GLU A 344 11.74 -3.49 -36.31
C GLU A 344 11.67 -2.07 -35.76
N ALA A 345 10.78 -1.82 -34.81
CA ALA A 345 10.70 -0.54 -34.13
C ALA A 345 12.01 -0.18 -33.42
N TYR A 346 12.69 -1.17 -32.83
CA TYR A 346 14.00 -0.96 -32.20
C TYR A 346 15.10 -0.66 -33.23
N ARG A 347 15.18 -1.44 -34.32
CA ARG A 347 16.15 -1.23 -35.41
C ARG A 347 15.95 0.12 -36.10
N GLY A 348 14.70 0.52 -36.32
CA GLY A 348 14.32 1.81 -36.91
C GLY A 348 14.41 3.00 -35.97
N GLY A 349 14.77 2.80 -34.69
CA GLY A 349 14.88 3.87 -33.69
C GLY A 349 13.55 4.41 -33.16
N GLU A 350 12.41 3.80 -33.53
CA GLU A 350 11.09 4.10 -32.97
C GLU A 350 10.91 3.58 -31.53
N LEU A 351 11.72 2.60 -31.12
CA LEU A 351 11.76 2.02 -29.78
C LEU A 351 13.18 2.19 -29.24
N SER A 352 13.33 2.93 -28.15
CA SER A 352 14.63 3.07 -27.49
C SER A 352 15.03 1.79 -26.73
N LYS A 353 16.32 1.65 -26.38
CA LYS A 353 16.80 0.48 -25.60
C LYS A 353 16.11 0.36 -24.24
N GLU A 354 15.80 1.49 -23.59
CA GLU A 354 15.05 1.54 -22.33
C GLU A 354 13.59 1.09 -22.49
N GLU A 355 12.94 1.45 -23.61
CA GLU A 355 11.57 0.99 -23.90
C GLU A 355 11.53 -0.48 -24.30
N ALA A 356 12.55 -0.99 -25.00
CA ALA A 356 12.72 -2.41 -25.28
C ALA A 356 12.93 -3.23 -23.99
N ALA A 357 13.79 -2.76 -23.08
CA ALA A 357 13.96 -3.38 -21.77
C ALA A 357 12.65 -3.36 -20.97
N LEU A 358 11.93 -2.24 -20.98
CA LEU A 358 10.64 -2.12 -20.32
C LEU A 358 9.60 -3.07 -20.94
N ALA A 359 9.67 -3.35 -22.24
CA ALA A 359 8.79 -4.32 -22.89
C ALA A 359 9.06 -5.76 -22.40
N VAL A 360 10.33 -6.15 -22.35
CA VAL A 360 10.75 -7.46 -21.80
C VAL A 360 10.29 -7.61 -20.34
N ILE A 361 10.50 -6.59 -19.52
CA ILE A 361 10.04 -6.58 -18.13
C ILE A 361 8.53 -6.67 -18.03
N CYS A 362 7.79 -5.90 -18.83
CA CYS A 362 6.33 -6.01 -18.83
C CYS A 362 5.90 -7.44 -19.13
N ALA A 363 6.50 -8.13 -20.12
CA ALA A 363 6.19 -9.53 -20.41
C ALA A 363 6.43 -10.46 -19.20
N VAL A 364 7.52 -10.23 -18.44
CA VAL A 364 7.81 -10.92 -17.17
C VAL A 364 6.77 -10.59 -16.09
N LEU A 365 6.30 -9.35 -16.01
CA LEU A 365 5.25 -8.98 -15.05
C LEU A 365 3.94 -9.72 -15.33
N TYR A 366 3.62 -10.03 -16.60
CA TYR A 366 2.47 -10.86 -16.96
C TYR A 366 2.69 -12.34 -16.59
N ASP A 367 3.60 -13.03 -17.29
CA ASP A 367 3.70 -14.50 -17.22
C ASP A 367 5.01 -15.02 -16.58
N GLY A 368 5.87 -14.11 -16.13
CA GLY A 368 7.16 -14.45 -15.54
C GLY A 368 7.20 -14.51 -14.02
N THR A 369 8.40 -14.79 -13.50
CA THR A 369 8.76 -14.74 -12.08
C THR A 369 9.95 -13.80 -11.89
N VAL A 370 9.92 -13.00 -10.82
CA VAL A 370 11.01 -12.10 -10.42
C VAL A 370 11.47 -12.52 -9.03
N LEU A 371 12.77 -12.82 -8.90
CA LEU A 371 13.45 -13.16 -7.65
C LEU A 371 14.69 -12.28 -7.52
N ARG A 372 15.15 -11.98 -6.30
CA ARG A 372 16.21 -10.98 -5.98
C ARG A 372 17.56 -11.09 -6.72
N GLY A 373 17.79 -12.11 -7.54
CA GLY A 373 18.94 -12.22 -8.44
C GLY A 373 18.63 -12.86 -9.80
N GLU A 374 17.36 -13.08 -10.12
CA GLU A 374 16.95 -13.82 -11.32
C GLU A 374 15.61 -13.33 -11.86
N ILE A 375 15.49 -13.25 -13.18
CA ILE A 375 14.24 -12.97 -13.88
C ILE A 375 13.93 -14.12 -14.83
N TRP A 376 12.72 -14.67 -14.72
CA TRP A 376 12.27 -15.80 -15.53
C TRP A 376 11.09 -15.35 -16.39
N LEU A 377 11.21 -15.47 -17.70
CA LEU A 377 10.14 -15.31 -18.67
C LEU A 377 9.60 -16.68 -19.07
N THR A 378 8.31 -16.90 -18.84
CA THR A 378 7.63 -18.15 -19.21
C THR A 378 7.11 -18.06 -20.63
N VAL A 379 7.48 -19.01 -21.48
CA VAL A 379 7.00 -19.13 -22.86
C VAL A 379 6.16 -20.40 -22.99
N GLY A 380 4.84 -20.20 -23.07
CA GLY A 380 3.87 -21.27 -23.32
C GLY A 380 3.68 -21.57 -24.81
N GLY A 381 2.98 -22.67 -25.11
CA GLY A 381 2.53 -23.00 -26.46
C GLY A 381 1.04 -23.38 -26.50
N PRO A 382 0.50 -23.73 -27.68
CA PRO A 382 -0.87 -24.20 -27.83
C PRO A 382 -0.95 -25.69 -27.46
N GLU A 383 -0.52 -26.04 -26.25
CA GLU A 383 -0.30 -27.43 -25.81
C GLU A 383 -1.57 -28.27 -25.71
N LYS A 384 -2.73 -27.62 -25.79
CA LYS A 384 -4.05 -28.28 -25.84
C LYS A 384 -4.44 -28.72 -27.25
N GLU A 385 -3.67 -28.39 -28.27
CA GLU A 385 -3.91 -28.82 -29.65
C GLU A 385 -3.14 -30.10 -29.96
N GLU A 386 -3.82 -31.07 -30.57
CA GLU A 386 -3.21 -32.34 -30.94
C GLU A 386 -2.13 -32.18 -32.03
N SER A 387 -2.25 -31.15 -32.87
CA SER A 387 -1.30 -30.87 -33.96
C SER A 387 -1.19 -29.36 -34.22
N PRO A 388 -0.49 -28.61 -33.35
CA PRO A 388 -0.35 -27.17 -33.50
C PRO A 388 0.54 -26.81 -34.69
N ILE A 389 0.17 -25.77 -35.44
CA ILE A 389 0.96 -25.24 -36.57
C ILE A 389 2.31 -24.71 -36.07
N ILE A 390 2.27 -23.95 -34.97
CA ILE A 390 3.44 -23.38 -34.30
C ILE A 390 3.46 -23.93 -32.86
N THR A 391 4.54 -24.61 -32.49
CA THR A 391 4.69 -25.21 -31.15
C THR A 391 5.31 -24.22 -30.15
N ARG A 392 5.35 -24.61 -28.87
CA ARG A 392 6.10 -23.88 -27.84
C ARG A 392 7.57 -23.67 -28.20
N ASP A 393 8.20 -24.65 -28.84
CA ASP A 393 9.61 -24.62 -29.21
C ASP A 393 9.85 -23.52 -30.24
N HIS A 394 8.96 -23.40 -31.24
CA HIS A 394 8.98 -22.33 -32.23
C HIS A 394 8.84 -20.93 -31.58
N PHE A 395 7.89 -20.77 -30.65
CA PHE A 395 7.76 -19.51 -29.92
C PHE A 395 8.99 -19.19 -29.08
N THR A 396 9.61 -20.19 -28.46
CA THR A 396 10.82 -20.02 -27.65
C THR A 396 11.97 -19.53 -28.53
N VAL A 397 12.19 -20.17 -29.68
CA VAL A 397 13.22 -19.74 -30.65
C VAL A 397 12.96 -18.30 -31.11
N PHE A 398 11.72 -17.95 -31.44
CA PHE A 398 11.39 -16.61 -31.89
C PHE A 398 11.56 -15.54 -30.81
N TRP A 399 11.25 -15.88 -29.54
CA TRP A 399 11.55 -15.05 -28.38
C TRP A 399 13.05 -14.83 -28.20
N LEU A 400 13.86 -15.89 -28.30
CA LEU A 400 15.32 -15.78 -28.18
C LEU A 400 15.91 -14.91 -29.30
N TRP A 401 15.40 -15.07 -30.52
CA TRP A 401 15.76 -14.19 -31.63
C TRP A 401 15.39 -12.74 -31.34
N ALA A 402 14.15 -12.47 -30.94
CA ALA A 402 13.70 -11.12 -30.64
C ALA A 402 14.51 -10.48 -29.51
N LEU A 403 14.79 -11.21 -28.43
CA LEU A 403 15.64 -10.73 -27.32
C LEU A 403 17.03 -10.32 -27.82
N ARG A 404 17.67 -11.18 -28.62
CA ARG A 404 18.99 -10.91 -29.20
C ARG A 404 18.99 -9.64 -30.05
N GLU A 405 17.98 -9.47 -30.90
CA GLU A 405 17.82 -8.29 -31.77
C GLU A 405 17.55 -7.01 -30.98
N LEU A 406 16.85 -7.11 -29.85
CA LEU A 406 16.65 -6.02 -28.90
C LEU A 406 17.90 -5.72 -28.05
N GLY A 407 18.98 -6.47 -28.23
CA GLY A 407 20.24 -6.31 -27.52
C GLY A 407 20.25 -6.91 -26.12
N PHE A 408 19.40 -7.91 -25.87
CA PHE A 408 19.33 -8.65 -24.62
C PHE A 408 19.70 -10.11 -24.84
N LYS A 409 20.51 -10.64 -23.94
CA LYS A 409 20.94 -12.04 -23.96
C LYS A 409 20.43 -12.69 -22.68
N PRO A 410 19.66 -13.80 -22.74
CA PRO A 410 19.35 -14.58 -21.56
C PRO A 410 20.53 -15.48 -21.18
N SER A 411 20.68 -15.76 -19.88
CA SER A 411 21.71 -16.66 -19.36
C SER A 411 21.42 -18.12 -19.68
N ALA A 412 20.15 -18.53 -19.59
CA ALA A 412 19.75 -19.92 -19.76
C ALA A 412 18.31 -20.10 -20.27
N VAL A 413 18.03 -21.30 -20.79
CA VAL A 413 16.67 -21.77 -21.10
C VAL A 413 16.44 -23.15 -20.50
N TYR A 414 15.32 -23.32 -19.79
CA TYR A 414 14.92 -24.59 -19.20
C TYR A 414 13.60 -25.10 -19.76
N ARG A 415 13.51 -26.43 -19.90
CA ARG A 415 12.27 -27.13 -20.26
C ARG A 415 11.41 -27.33 -19.02
N GLY A 416 10.21 -26.77 -19.01
CA GLY A 416 9.17 -27.03 -18.00
C GLY A 416 8.10 -28.02 -18.47
N ARG A 417 7.24 -28.45 -17.54
CA ARG A 417 6.15 -29.42 -17.81
C ARG A 417 5.11 -28.93 -18.82
N GLY A 418 4.94 -27.62 -18.97
CA GLY A 418 3.99 -27.02 -19.92
C GLY A 418 4.38 -25.60 -20.39
N ALA A 419 5.64 -25.25 -20.23
CA ALA A 419 6.22 -23.99 -20.70
C ALA A 419 7.75 -24.12 -20.76
N HIS A 420 8.42 -23.30 -21.57
CA HIS A 420 9.85 -23.08 -21.48
C HIS A 420 10.12 -21.84 -20.63
N ILE A 421 11.26 -21.82 -19.95
CA ILE A 421 11.63 -20.73 -19.05
C ILE A 421 12.90 -20.11 -19.58
N ILE A 422 12.81 -18.87 -20.05
CA ILE A 422 13.96 -18.05 -20.45
C ILE A 422 14.42 -17.28 -19.21
N VAL A 423 15.70 -17.35 -18.89
CA VAL A 423 16.22 -16.92 -17.59
C VAL A 423 17.34 -15.89 -17.75
N PHE A 424 17.24 -14.78 -17.02
CA PHE A 424 18.29 -13.78 -16.85
C PHE A 424 18.85 -13.89 -15.43
N ARG A 425 20.16 -14.09 -15.31
CA ARG A 425 20.92 -14.14 -14.05
C ARG A 425 22.28 -13.47 -14.25
N GLY A 426 22.99 -13.17 -13.16
CA GLY A 426 24.37 -12.67 -13.23
C GLY A 426 24.53 -11.44 -14.15
N ASP A 427 25.50 -11.51 -15.05
CA ASP A 427 25.84 -10.40 -15.96
C ASP A 427 24.73 -10.08 -16.96
N GLU A 428 24.02 -11.08 -17.47
CA GLU A 428 22.88 -10.86 -18.36
C GLU A 428 21.73 -10.11 -17.67
N LEU A 429 21.46 -10.45 -16.41
CA LEU A 429 20.49 -9.69 -15.61
C LEU A 429 20.98 -8.27 -15.36
N ASN A 430 22.27 -8.08 -15.04
CA ASN A 430 22.84 -6.75 -14.84
C ASN A 430 22.71 -5.87 -16.08
N GLU A 431 22.93 -6.39 -17.29
CA GLU A 431 22.76 -5.63 -18.52
C GLU A 431 21.29 -5.30 -18.82
N LEU A 432 20.36 -6.21 -18.52
CA LEU A 432 18.92 -5.92 -18.61
C LEU A 432 18.51 -4.82 -17.63
N VAL A 433 18.92 -4.92 -16.36
CA VAL A 433 18.62 -3.93 -15.31
C VAL A 433 19.24 -2.57 -15.62
N LYS A 434 20.49 -2.54 -16.09
CA LYS A 434 21.18 -1.34 -16.56
C LYS A 434 20.41 -0.62 -17.67
N ALA A 435 19.83 -1.37 -18.60
CA ALA A 435 18.99 -0.80 -19.67
C ALA A 435 17.67 -0.21 -19.16
N LEU A 436 17.18 -0.66 -17.99
CA LEU A 436 15.97 -0.10 -17.35
C LEU A 436 16.23 1.21 -16.59
N VAL A 437 17.46 1.50 -16.18
CA VAL A 437 17.78 2.69 -15.37
C VAL A 437 17.23 3.99 -15.96
N PRO A 438 17.33 4.26 -17.27
CA PRO A 438 16.69 5.46 -17.85
C PRO A 438 15.15 5.48 -17.73
N ALA A 439 14.52 4.30 -17.73
CA ALA A 439 13.08 4.12 -17.54
C ALA A 439 12.65 4.03 -16.07
N LEU A 440 13.57 4.15 -15.10
CA LEU A 440 13.26 4.05 -13.67
C LEU A 440 12.19 5.05 -13.22
N SER A 441 12.23 6.29 -13.75
CA SER A 441 11.20 7.30 -13.46
C SER A 441 9.80 6.89 -13.97
N THR A 442 9.74 6.10 -15.04
CA THR A 442 8.49 5.56 -15.60
C THR A 442 7.99 4.41 -14.73
N LEU A 443 8.89 3.52 -14.28
CA LEU A 443 8.57 2.45 -13.34
C LEU A 443 8.04 2.99 -12.01
N HIS A 444 8.69 4.00 -11.42
CA HIS A 444 8.20 4.69 -10.21
C HIS A 444 6.81 5.26 -10.40
N LYS A 445 6.55 5.96 -11.51
CA LYS A 445 5.21 6.51 -11.78
C LYS A 445 4.17 5.41 -11.93
N LEU A 446 4.50 4.31 -12.60
CA LEU A 446 3.59 3.18 -12.78
C LEU A 446 3.26 2.56 -11.41
N ARG A 447 4.28 2.24 -10.61
CA ARG A 447 4.15 1.74 -9.24
C ARG A 447 3.30 2.67 -8.37
N ASP A 448 3.70 3.94 -8.27
CA ASP A 448 3.05 4.93 -7.41
C ASP A 448 1.58 5.15 -7.82
N ALA A 449 1.28 5.17 -9.12
CA ALA A 449 -0.08 5.32 -9.62
C ALA A 449 -0.94 4.07 -9.35
N LEU A 450 -0.39 2.87 -9.54
CA LEU A 450 -1.09 1.62 -9.22
C LEU A 450 -1.32 1.48 -7.71
N ALA A 451 -0.37 1.91 -6.87
CA ALA A 451 -0.48 1.90 -5.42
C ALA A 451 -1.61 2.83 -4.93
N GLU A 452 -1.60 4.08 -5.40
CA GLU A 452 -2.64 5.07 -5.07
C GLU A 452 -4.02 4.63 -5.53
N PHE A 453 -4.11 4.05 -6.74
CA PHE A 453 -5.33 3.43 -7.21
C PHE A 453 -5.76 2.29 -6.27
N ALA A 454 -4.85 1.37 -5.92
CA ALA A 454 -5.15 0.22 -5.08
C ALA A 454 -5.68 0.65 -3.69
N ASP A 455 -5.05 1.65 -3.08
CA ASP A 455 -5.49 2.19 -1.78
C ASP A 455 -6.88 2.85 -1.89
N ALA A 456 -7.08 3.74 -2.86
CA ALA A 456 -8.38 4.39 -3.04
C ALA A 456 -9.49 3.38 -3.37
N PHE A 457 -9.18 2.40 -4.21
CA PHE A 457 -10.13 1.37 -4.63
C PHE A 457 -10.46 0.40 -3.49
N ARG A 458 -9.50 0.05 -2.63
CA ARG A 458 -9.73 -0.76 -1.43
C ARG A 458 -10.79 -0.10 -0.52
N ASP A 459 -10.63 1.18 -0.24
CA ASP A 459 -11.52 1.91 0.68
C ASP A 459 -12.97 1.93 0.15
N VAL A 460 -13.16 2.23 -1.14
CA VAL A 460 -14.49 2.25 -1.76
C VAL A 460 -15.08 0.85 -1.95
N THR A 461 -14.30 -0.13 -2.40
CA THR A 461 -14.78 -1.50 -2.56
C THR A 461 -15.17 -2.11 -1.22
N HIS A 462 -14.43 -1.82 -0.15
CA HIS A 462 -14.80 -2.21 1.21
C HIS A 462 -16.19 -1.71 1.58
N GLU A 463 -16.43 -0.42 1.44
CA GLU A 463 -17.70 0.18 1.86
C GLU A 463 -18.87 -0.30 1.02
N VAL A 464 -18.71 -0.40 -0.30
CA VAL A 464 -19.78 -0.87 -1.20
C VAL A 464 -20.10 -2.34 -0.93
N ILE A 465 -19.10 -3.19 -0.77
CA ILE A 465 -19.30 -4.62 -0.54
C ILE A 465 -19.93 -4.86 0.83
N LYS A 466 -19.47 -4.14 1.86
CA LYS A 466 -20.04 -4.19 3.21
C LYS A 466 -21.51 -3.81 3.20
N ARG A 467 -21.89 -2.73 2.52
CA ARG A 467 -23.29 -2.28 2.42
C ARG A 467 -24.17 -3.21 1.60
N LYS A 468 -23.72 -3.60 0.39
CA LYS A 468 -24.54 -4.38 -0.54
C LYS A 468 -24.69 -5.84 -0.13
N PHE A 469 -23.68 -6.41 0.52
CA PHE A 469 -23.62 -7.85 0.77
C PHE A 469 -23.44 -8.21 2.25
N GLY A 470 -23.18 -7.25 3.14
CA GLY A 470 -22.92 -7.50 4.56
C GLY A 470 -21.59 -8.22 4.80
N ILE A 471 -20.60 -8.03 3.92
CA ILE A 471 -19.32 -8.74 3.92
C ILE A 471 -18.18 -7.75 4.11
N GLU A 472 -17.25 -8.03 5.03
CA GLU A 472 -16.00 -7.26 5.10
C GLU A 472 -15.04 -7.68 3.98
N TRP A 473 -14.70 -6.73 3.11
CA TRP A 473 -13.78 -6.93 2.00
C TRP A 473 -12.36 -6.53 2.41
N ALA A 474 -11.50 -7.53 2.62
CA ALA A 474 -10.11 -7.36 3.02
C ALA A 474 -9.12 -7.59 1.85
N TYR A 475 -9.61 -7.61 0.60
CA TYR A 475 -8.74 -7.84 -0.56
C TYR A 475 -7.92 -6.59 -0.88
N ASP A 476 -6.61 -6.71 -0.76
CA ASP A 476 -5.66 -5.67 -1.18
C ASP A 476 -4.95 -6.11 -2.48
N VAL A 477 -5.15 -5.33 -3.54
CA VAL A 477 -4.51 -5.50 -4.85
C VAL A 477 -2.99 -5.50 -4.73
N LYS A 478 -2.41 -4.78 -3.76
CA LYS A 478 -0.95 -4.76 -3.54
C LYS A 478 -0.38 -6.13 -3.14
N ASN A 479 -1.23 -7.06 -2.69
CA ASN A 479 -0.83 -8.43 -2.41
C ASN A 479 -0.76 -9.34 -3.65
N GLU A 480 -1.23 -8.85 -4.81
CA GLU A 480 -1.15 -9.59 -6.07
C GLU A 480 0.29 -9.73 -6.56
N ARG A 481 0.58 -10.84 -7.25
CA ARG A 481 1.93 -11.18 -7.70
C ARG A 481 2.49 -10.16 -8.68
N PHE A 482 1.64 -9.56 -9.52
CA PHE A 482 2.04 -8.49 -10.43
C PHE A 482 2.63 -7.30 -9.70
N PHE A 483 1.98 -6.83 -8.62
CA PHE A 483 2.45 -5.69 -7.84
C PHE A 483 3.78 -6.02 -7.15
N LYS A 484 3.89 -7.21 -6.55
CA LYS A 484 5.14 -7.70 -5.93
C LYS A 484 6.29 -7.81 -6.94
N LYS A 485 6.02 -8.31 -8.14
CA LYS A 485 7.01 -8.39 -9.23
C LYS A 485 7.46 -6.99 -9.69
N LEU A 486 6.53 -6.04 -9.80
CA LEU A 486 6.84 -4.66 -10.17
C LEU A 486 7.73 -3.98 -9.12
N GLU A 487 7.39 -4.13 -7.83
CA GLU A 487 8.21 -3.63 -6.72
C GLU A 487 9.62 -4.21 -6.78
N GLU A 488 9.74 -5.54 -6.93
CA GLU A 488 11.05 -6.20 -6.97
C GLU A 488 11.90 -5.71 -8.16
N VAL A 489 11.31 -5.49 -9.35
CA VAL A 489 12.04 -4.93 -10.51
C VAL A 489 12.47 -3.49 -10.25
N VAL A 490 11.63 -2.67 -9.60
CA VAL A 490 12.00 -1.31 -9.20
C VAL A 490 13.20 -1.35 -8.25
N THR A 491 13.15 -2.21 -7.23
CA THR A 491 14.23 -2.41 -6.26
C THR A 491 15.51 -2.87 -6.96
N MET A 492 15.45 -3.81 -7.90
CA MET A 492 16.64 -4.22 -8.67
C MET A 492 17.29 -3.06 -9.42
N ALA A 493 16.49 -2.21 -10.07
CA ALA A 493 16.99 -1.05 -10.79
C ALA A 493 17.54 0.04 -9.85
N GLU A 494 16.92 0.25 -8.69
CA GLU A 494 17.42 1.12 -7.63
C GLU A 494 18.75 0.61 -7.06
N ASP A 495 18.84 -0.68 -6.74
CA ASP A 495 20.06 -1.34 -6.27
C ASP A 495 21.20 -1.23 -7.29
N TYR A 496 20.89 -1.37 -8.58
CA TYR A 496 21.87 -1.18 -9.64
C TYR A 496 22.41 0.26 -9.64
N VAL A 497 21.53 1.26 -9.54
CA VAL A 497 21.94 2.67 -9.45
C VAL A 497 22.76 2.88 -8.19
N TYR A 498 22.30 2.43 -7.03
CA TYR A 498 22.98 2.56 -5.75
C TYR A 498 24.41 2.01 -5.80
N LYS A 499 24.62 0.84 -6.41
CA LYS A 499 25.94 0.19 -6.48
C LYS A 499 26.88 0.80 -7.51
N ASN A 500 26.35 1.32 -8.62
CA ASN A 500 27.17 1.71 -9.78
C ASN A 500 27.31 3.22 -9.99
N VAL A 501 26.58 4.03 -9.23
CA VAL A 501 26.62 5.49 -9.35
C VAL A 501 27.89 6.06 -8.73
N VAL A 502 28.64 6.79 -9.55
CA VAL A 502 29.76 7.60 -9.07
C VAL A 502 29.24 9.01 -8.78
N VAL A 503 29.46 9.48 -7.56
CA VAL A 503 29.08 10.83 -7.14
C VAL A 503 30.32 11.70 -7.11
N GLU A 504 30.34 12.75 -7.94
CA GLU A 504 31.46 13.67 -8.05
C GLU A 504 31.06 15.07 -7.58
N ARG A 505 31.88 15.65 -6.71
CA ARG A 505 31.74 17.03 -6.25
C ARG A 505 32.59 17.96 -7.13
N GLY A 506 31.99 19.02 -7.65
CA GLY A 506 32.71 20.11 -8.31
C GLY A 506 33.45 21.02 -7.31
N PRO A 507 34.23 21.99 -7.81
CA PRO A 507 34.88 22.97 -6.95
C PRO A 507 33.86 23.82 -6.17
N LEU A 508 34.27 24.38 -5.03
CA LEU A 508 33.50 25.40 -4.32
C LEU A 508 33.51 26.70 -5.12
N ASP A 509 32.31 27.17 -5.48
CA ASP A 509 32.08 28.50 -6.04
C ASP A 509 31.56 29.41 -4.92
N ALA A 510 32.36 30.42 -4.56
CA ALA A 510 32.04 31.43 -3.54
C ALA A 510 31.77 32.82 -4.15
N SER A 511 31.63 32.92 -5.48
CA SER A 511 31.49 34.21 -6.19
C SER A 511 30.09 34.83 -6.10
N GLY A 512 29.07 34.06 -5.69
CA GLY A 512 27.69 34.51 -5.55
C GLY A 512 27.24 34.74 -4.11
N ASN A 513 25.97 35.12 -3.94
CA ASN A 513 25.35 35.40 -2.63
C ASN A 513 25.45 34.24 -1.63
N TYR A 514 25.50 33.00 -2.12
CA TYR A 514 25.63 31.79 -1.31
C TYR A 514 26.74 30.91 -1.89
N PRO A 515 27.73 30.50 -1.08
CA PRO A 515 28.72 29.51 -1.50
C PRO A 515 28.03 28.22 -1.93
N LYS A 516 28.50 27.62 -3.03
CA LYS A 516 27.85 26.46 -3.64
C LYS A 516 28.83 25.48 -4.28
N THR A 517 28.37 24.26 -4.51
CA THR A 517 29.07 23.26 -5.31
C THR A 517 28.06 22.47 -6.14
N VAL A 518 28.47 22.03 -7.33
CA VAL A 518 27.65 21.14 -8.17
C VAL A 518 28.05 19.69 -7.89
N VAL A 519 27.09 18.87 -7.47
CA VAL A 519 27.25 17.43 -7.29
C VAL A 519 26.69 16.73 -8.52
N ARG A 520 27.52 15.94 -9.20
CA ARG A 520 27.19 15.20 -10.43
C ARG A 520 27.08 13.72 -10.14
N PHE A 521 26.05 13.08 -10.67
CA PHE A 521 25.84 11.65 -10.62
C PHE A 521 26.21 11.05 -11.97
N LYS A 522 27.13 10.09 -11.98
CA LYS A 522 27.60 9.43 -13.21
C LYS A 522 27.34 7.93 -13.16
N LEU A 523 26.90 7.38 -14.28
CA LEU A 523 26.79 5.94 -14.50
C LEU A 523 27.58 5.58 -15.75
N GLY A 524 28.50 4.61 -15.64
CA GLY A 524 29.41 4.26 -16.74
C GLY A 524 30.21 5.46 -17.27
N GLY A 525 30.63 6.36 -16.38
CA GLY A 525 31.38 7.57 -16.71
C GLY A 525 30.57 8.73 -17.32
N LYS A 526 29.29 8.53 -17.65
CA LYS A 526 28.41 9.57 -18.22
C LYS A 526 27.58 10.23 -17.14
N GLU A 527 27.50 11.56 -17.16
CA GLU A 527 26.60 12.31 -16.27
C GLU A 527 25.15 11.96 -16.57
N VAL A 528 24.43 11.46 -15.56
CA VAL A 528 23.02 11.11 -15.66
C VAL A 528 22.11 12.13 -14.99
N ALA A 529 22.61 12.82 -13.96
CA ALA A 529 21.92 13.90 -13.27
C ALA A 529 22.94 14.76 -12.50
N HIS A 530 22.52 15.95 -12.06
CA HIS A 530 23.28 16.77 -11.11
C HIS A 530 22.34 17.56 -10.21
N ILE A 531 22.86 18.01 -9.07
CA ILE A 531 22.18 18.93 -8.16
C ILE A 531 23.19 19.92 -7.60
N THR A 532 22.77 21.16 -7.34
CA THR A 532 23.66 22.16 -6.74
C THR A 532 23.39 22.25 -5.24
N VAL A 533 24.41 22.10 -4.41
CA VAL A 533 24.34 22.23 -2.95
C VAL A 533 24.87 23.61 -2.56
N TYR A 534 24.10 24.31 -1.73
CA TYR A 534 24.34 25.67 -1.27
C TYR A 534 24.52 25.71 0.25
N TRP A 535 25.30 26.69 0.69
CA TRP A 535 25.35 27.13 2.07
C TRP A 535 24.61 28.47 2.23
N THR A 536 23.55 28.49 3.03
CA THR A 536 22.69 29.67 3.22
C THR A 536 22.95 30.40 4.54
N SER A 537 24.19 30.40 5.00
CA SER A 537 24.65 30.96 6.29
C SER A 537 24.17 30.22 7.55
N ASN A 538 23.09 29.45 7.48
CA ASN A 538 22.61 28.63 8.60
C ASN A 538 22.19 27.21 8.24
N LYS A 539 22.11 26.82 6.97
CA LYS A 539 21.72 25.46 6.58
C LYS A 539 22.24 25.09 5.21
N LEU A 540 22.35 23.78 4.99
CA LEU A 540 22.57 23.20 3.67
C LEU A 540 21.24 23.21 2.91
N TYR A 541 21.33 23.49 1.62
CA TYR A 541 20.18 23.51 0.74
C TYR A 541 20.61 23.01 -0.63
N ALA A 542 19.97 21.99 -1.17
CA ALA A 542 20.28 21.50 -2.51
C ALA A 542 19.13 21.81 -3.44
N THR A 543 19.42 22.28 -4.64
CA THR A 543 18.40 22.55 -5.66
C THR A 543 18.87 22.19 -7.05
N PHE A 544 17.90 21.77 -7.86
CA PHE A 544 17.99 21.59 -9.29
C PHE A 544 16.87 22.37 -9.96
N SER A 545 17.13 22.93 -11.13
CA SER A 545 16.13 23.61 -11.97
C SER A 545 16.37 23.24 -13.43
N GLY A 546 15.35 22.77 -14.13
CA GLY A 546 15.48 22.40 -15.54
C GLY A 546 14.21 21.83 -16.16
N SER A 547 14.39 20.98 -17.18
CA SER A 547 13.27 20.30 -17.85
C SER A 547 12.60 19.27 -16.93
N ARG A 548 11.32 18.98 -17.18
CA ARG A 548 10.57 17.95 -16.44
C ARG A 548 11.28 16.60 -16.46
N LYS A 549 11.77 16.20 -17.63
CA LYS A 549 12.47 14.91 -17.84
C LYS A 549 13.72 14.81 -16.97
N ASN A 550 14.51 15.89 -16.88
CA ASN A 550 15.74 15.90 -16.08
C ASN A 550 15.43 15.94 -14.58
N ALA A 551 14.39 16.66 -14.15
CA ALA A 551 13.92 16.62 -12.76
C ALA A 551 13.45 15.21 -12.37
N GLU A 552 12.60 14.57 -13.19
CA GLU A 552 12.13 13.20 -12.93
C GLU A 552 13.28 12.18 -12.89
N ARG A 553 14.30 12.36 -13.75
CA ARG A 553 15.52 11.55 -13.72
C ARG A 553 16.33 11.76 -12.44
N LEU A 554 16.56 13.00 -12.02
CA LEU A 554 17.27 13.32 -10.79
C LEU A 554 16.53 12.78 -9.55
N ALA A 555 15.20 12.92 -9.49
CA ALA A 555 14.40 12.38 -8.40
C ALA A 555 14.53 10.85 -8.30
N SER A 556 14.57 10.16 -9.43
CA SER A 556 14.74 8.71 -9.47
C SER A 556 16.13 8.28 -8.96
N VAL A 557 17.17 9.04 -9.30
CA VAL A 557 18.52 8.82 -8.76
C VAL A 557 18.51 9.06 -7.25
N ILE A 558 17.99 10.18 -6.77
CA ILE A 558 17.92 10.48 -5.32
C ILE A 558 17.18 9.38 -4.55
N ARG A 559 16.03 8.91 -5.07
CA ARG A 559 15.28 7.78 -4.50
C ARG A 559 16.12 6.52 -4.42
N ALA A 560 16.82 6.16 -5.49
CA ALA A 560 17.72 5.00 -5.50
C ALA A 560 18.87 5.14 -4.49
N LEU A 561 19.30 6.36 -4.14
CA LEU A 561 20.30 6.60 -3.09
C LEU A 561 19.71 6.59 -1.66
N GLY A 562 18.42 6.30 -1.51
CA GLY A 562 17.71 6.29 -0.22
C GLY A 562 17.20 7.66 0.21
N GLY A 563 17.13 8.65 -0.68
CA GLY A 563 16.59 9.98 -0.38
C GLY A 563 15.18 10.20 -0.92
N GLU A 564 14.51 11.23 -0.40
CA GLU A 564 13.24 11.70 -0.94
C GLU A 564 13.44 12.96 -1.80
N ALA A 565 12.77 13.00 -2.96
CA ALA A 565 12.83 14.14 -3.86
C ALA A 565 11.42 14.54 -4.33
N GLU A 566 11.01 15.76 -3.97
CA GLU A 566 9.77 16.36 -4.43
C GLU A 566 10.00 17.20 -5.69
N ILE A 567 9.20 16.94 -6.73
CA ILE A 567 9.30 17.64 -8.02
C ILE A 567 8.23 18.75 -8.07
N LYS A 568 8.66 20.01 -8.16
CA LYS A 568 7.77 21.18 -8.23
C LYS A 568 7.88 21.90 -9.56
N ARG A 569 6.76 22.44 -10.04
CA ARG A 569 6.76 23.34 -11.20
C ARG A 569 6.94 24.77 -10.71
N VAL A 570 7.95 25.48 -11.24
CA VAL A 570 8.25 26.87 -10.91
C VAL A 570 8.38 27.65 -12.21
N SER A 571 7.53 28.67 -12.40
CA SER A 571 7.41 29.49 -13.63
C SER A 571 7.49 28.68 -14.94
N GLU A 572 8.69 28.60 -15.52
CA GLU A 572 9.00 28.01 -16.82
C GLU A 572 9.73 26.65 -16.74
N GLY A 573 9.99 26.15 -15.53
CA GLY A 573 10.78 24.94 -15.30
C GLY A 573 10.25 24.02 -14.20
N TRP A 574 11.01 22.95 -13.97
CA TRP A 574 10.77 21.99 -12.90
C TRP A 574 11.97 21.97 -11.95
N THR A 575 11.67 21.99 -10.66
CA THR A 575 12.67 22.11 -9.60
C THR A 575 12.59 20.95 -8.62
N ILE A 576 13.75 20.53 -8.13
CA ILE A 576 13.87 19.66 -6.95
C ILE A 576 14.62 20.46 -5.90
N TRP A 577 14.15 20.35 -4.66
CA TRP A 577 14.78 20.98 -3.51
C TRP A 577 15.00 19.94 -2.41
N LEU A 578 16.13 20.01 -1.71
CA LEU A 578 16.40 19.22 -0.51
C LEU A 578 16.81 20.16 0.61
N THR A 579 16.17 19.99 1.76
CA THR A 579 16.57 20.62 3.02
C THR A 579 17.81 19.92 3.58
N THR A 580 18.41 20.46 4.66
CA THR A 580 19.48 19.75 5.39
C THR A 580 19.05 18.32 5.75
N ASP A 581 17.82 18.14 6.22
CA ASP A 581 17.31 16.82 6.59
C ASP A 581 17.24 15.89 5.37
N GLY A 582 16.72 16.37 4.23
CA GLY A 582 16.72 15.60 2.98
C GLY A 582 18.12 15.29 2.42
N ILE A 583 19.09 16.20 2.62
CA ILE A 583 20.50 15.99 2.25
C ILE A 583 21.14 14.91 3.14
N THR A 584 20.88 14.95 4.45
CA THR A 584 21.47 14.03 5.44
C THR A 584 20.79 12.66 5.46
N ALA A 585 19.55 12.57 4.96
CA ALA A 585 18.82 11.32 4.80
C ALA A 585 19.43 10.40 3.72
N ILE A 586 20.01 10.96 2.65
CA ILE A 586 20.67 10.16 1.60
C ILE A 586 21.94 9.52 2.17
N ARG A 587 21.99 8.18 2.22
CA ARG A 587 23.07 7.44 2.90
C ARG A 587 24.15 6.85 2.00
N HIS A 588 24.08 7.08 0.70
CA HIS A 588 25.10 6.63 -0.22
C HIS A 588 26.48 7.28 0.07
N ASP A 589 27.53 6.47 0.22
CA ASP A 589 28.87 6.92 0.63
C ASP A 589 29.45 8.03 -0.24
N GLY A 590 29.29 7.90 -1.57
CA GLY A 590 29.74 8.93 -2.51
C GLY A 590 29.04 10.28 -2.31
N TRP A 591 27.74 10.26 -1.96
CA TRP A 591 26.98 11.47 -1.66
C TRP A 591 27.46 12.11 -0.37
N LEU A 592 27.61 11.31 0.70
CA LEU A 592 28.07 11.80 1.99
C LEU A 592 29.48 12.39 1.91
N LYS A 593 30.37 11.75 1.16
CA LYS A 593 31.73 12.27 0.88
C LYS A 593 31.68 13.59 0.14
N ALA A 594 30.79 13.73 -0.85
CA ALA A 594 30.61 14.98 -1.59
C ALA A 594 30.07 16.12 -0.68
N VAL A 595 29.08 15.83 0.16
CA VAL A 595 28.50 16.82 1.10
C VAL A 595 29.50 17.19 2.20
N ARG A 596 30.18 16.21 2.81
CA ARG A 596 31.22 16.45 3.81
C ARG A 596 32.37 17.26 3.24
N GLY A 597 32.87 16.89 2.05
CA GLY A 597 33.94 17.65 1.38
C GLY A 597 33.56 19.10 1.05
N PHE A 598 32.29 19.38 0.77
CA PHE A 598 31.80 20.75 0.63
C PHE A 598 31.87 21.51 1.97
N VAL A 599 31.41 20.89 3.06
CA VAL A 599 31.43 21.50 4.40
C VAL A 599 32.85 21.70 4.93
N ASP A 600 33.75 20.75 4.69
CA ASP A 600 35.18 20.85 5.02
C ASP A 600 35.83 22.02 4.27
N GLU A 601 35.55 22.18 2.97
CA GLU A 601 36.09 23.30 2.18
C GLU A 601 35.53 24.66 2.63
N LEU A 602 34.25 24.73 3.00
CA LEU A 602 33.66 25.92 3.62
C LEU A 602 34.40 26.30 4.91
N LYS A 603 34.72 25.31 5.76
CA LYS A 603 35.46 25.54 7.00
C LYS A 603 36.90 25.98 6.72
N GLY A 604 37.58 25.33 5.79
CA GLY A 604 38.94 25.66 5.38
C GLY A 604 39.08 27.09 4.84
N LYS A 605 38.05 27.60 4.16
CA LYS A 605 37.99 29.01 3.69
C LYS A 605 37.41 30.00 4.69
N GLY A 606 37.12 29.57 5.93
CA GLY A 606 36.57 30.44 6.98
C GLY A 606 35.13 30.91 6.74
N LEU A 607 34.39 30.28 5.83
CA LEU A 607 33.00 30.65 5.49
C LEU A 607 31.97 30.16 6.52
N ILE A 608 32.39 29.28 7.45
CA ILE A 608 31.58 28.76 8.56
C ILE A 608 32.37 28.72 9.87
N SER A 609 31.69 28.97 11.00
CA SER A 609 32.28 28.88 12.33
C SER A 609 32.58 27.42 12.74
N LYS A 610 33.42 27.23 13.76
CA LYS A 610 33.76 25.88 14.28
C LYS A 610 32.52 25.18 14.84
N GLU A 611 31.74 25.86 15.67
CA GLU A 611 30.50 25.33 16.23
C GLU A 611 29.50 24.91 15.14
N ARG A 612 29.38 25.73 14.08
CA ARG A 612 28.47 25.42 12.97
C ARG A 612 28.96 24.22 12.16
N TYR A 613 30.26 24.14 11.92
CA TYR A 613 30.89 22.99 11.27
C TYR A 613 30.61 21.70 12.05
N GLU A 614 30.92 21.67 13.35
CA GLU A 614 30.72 20.50 14.22
C GLU A 614 29.25 20.05 14.23
N LYS A 615 28.30 21.00 14.30
CA LYS A 615 26.88 20.68 14.22
C LYS A 615 26.48 20.03 12.90
N ILE A 616 26.93 20.57 11.77
CA ILE A 616 26.58 20.03 10.43
C ILE A 616 27.21 18.66 10.22
N ILE A 617 28.47 18.46 10.63
CA ILE A 617 29.12 17.15 10.55
C ILE A 617 28.39 16.12 11.40
N LYS A 618 27.99 16.49 12.63
CA LYS A 618 27.18 15.63 13.50
C LYS A 618 25.85 15.25 12.83
N ASP A 619 25.16 16.21 12.21
CA ASP A 619 23.90 15.95 11.49
C ASP A 619 24.10 15.02 10.27
N ILE A 620 25.22 15.16 9.55
CA ILE A 620 25.59 14.28 8.42
C ILE A 620 25.91 12.86 8.90
N GLU A 621 26.63 12.71 10.01
CA GLU A 621 27.01 11.42 10.57
C GLU A 621 25.82 10.68 11.21
N ALA A 622 24.90 11.41 11.84
CA ALA A 622 23.76 10.81 12.52
C ALA A 622 22.70 10.19 11.58
N GLY A 623 22.62 10.64 10.32
CA GLY A 623 21.66 10.10 9.35
C GLY A 623 20.24 10.68 9.50
N PRO A 624 19.20 10.09 8.89
CA PRO A 624 17.84 10.65 8.89
C PRO A 624 17.30 10.89 10.30
N ASN A 625 16.45 11.92 10.44
CA ASN A 625 15.73 12.23 11.69
C ASN A 625 14.27 11.78 11.67
N THR A 626 13.89 10.91 10.73
CA THR A 626 12.50 10.48 10.58
C THR A 626 12.24 9.16 11.29
N VAL A 627 11.00 8.99 11.75
CA VAL A 627 10.46 7.78 12.38
C VAL A 627 9.08 7.50 11.79
N LYS A 628 8.74 6.23 11.58
CA LYS A 628 7.49 5.87 10.88
C LYS A 628 6.42 5.36 11.85
N PHE A 629 5.21 5.90 11.75
CA PHE A 629 4.04 5.40 12.47
C PHE A 629 2.75 5.66 11.69
N ALA A 630 1.82 4.71 11.71
CA ALA A 630 0.57 4.76 10.97
C ALA A 630 0.77 5.01 9.46
N GLY A 631 1.86 4.47 8.90
CA GLY A 631 2.23 4.70 7.50
C GLY A 631 2.77 6.10 7.19
N VAL A 632 3.05 6.94 8.19
CA VAL A 632 3.53 8.33 8.04
C VAL A 632 4.93 8.49 8.62
N GLU A 633 5.82 9.17 7.90
CA GLU A 633 7.17 9.49 8.37
C GLU A 633 7.19 10.85 9.10
N PHE A 634 7.36 10.82 10.42
CA PHE A 634 7.46 12.00 11.27
C PHE A 634 8.93 12.38 11.48
N SER A 635 9.25 13.67 11.46
CA SER A 635 10.56 14.18 11.87
C SER A 635 10.63 14.32 13.39
N ALA A 636 11.72 13.84 13.99
CA ALA A 636 11.98 13.89 15.42
C ALA A 636 13.13 14.86 15.73
N TYR A 637 12.90 15.75 16.70
CA TYR A 637 13.84 16.77 17.15
C TYR A 637 13.94 16.79 18.67
N TYR A 638 15.12 17.16 19.18
CA TYR A 638 15.32 17.54 20.58
C TYR A 638 15.79 18.99 20.64
N GLU A 639 14.95 19.85 21.19
CA GLU A 639 15.21 21.27 21.39
C GLU A 639 15.14 21.61 22.88
N SER A 640 15.46 22.84 23.27
CA SER A 640 15.46 23.29 24.68
C SER A 640 14.13 23.09 25.41
N ASN A 641 13.03 22.86 24.68
CA ASN A 641 11.69 22.67 25.22
C ASN A 641 11.24 21.19 25.26
N GLY A 642 12.11 20.23 24.90
CA GLY A 642 11.85 18.79 24.93
C GLY A 642 11.82 18.11 23.56
N ILE A 643 11.17 16.95 23.47
CA ILE A 643 11.09 16.13 22.26
C ILE A 643 9.94 16.64 21.39
N ARG A 644 10.21 16.86 20.10
CA ARG A 644 9.21 17.27 19.11
C ARG A 644 9.15 16.23 18.00
N VAL A 645 7.98 15.64 17.79
CA VAL A 645 7.71 14.70 16.70
C VAL A 645 6.63 15.31 15.82
N GLU A 646 6.99 15.67 14.58
CA GLU A 646 6.13 16.46 13.71
C GLU A 646 6.12 15.99 12.25
N TYR A 647 5.01 16.27 11.57
CA TYR A 647 4.85 16.05 10.14
C TYR A 647 4.27 17.31 9.49
N HIS A 648 4.74 17.63 8.28
CA HIS A 648 4.32 18.81 7.53
C HIS A 648 3.60 18.40 6.23
N PRO A 649 2.27 18.20 6.26
CA PRO A 649 1.51 17.89 5.06
C PRO A 649 1.63 18.98 4.00
N GLY A 650 1.89 18.59 2.75
CA GLY A 650 2.02 19.53 1.65
C GLY A 650 0.69 20.15 1.17
N ASN A 651 -0.45 19.58 1.56
CA ASN A 651 -1.79 20.05 1.22
C ASN A 651 -2.84 19.49 2.20
N GLU A 652 -4.07 19.99 2.09
CA GLU A 652 -5.18 19.61 2.96
C GLU A 652 -5.59 18.14 2.85
N ALA A 653 -5.51 17.55 1.66
CA ALA A 653 -5.82 16.13 1.47
C ALA A 653 -4.77 15.24 2.18
N SER A 654 -3.48 15.58 2.06
CA SER A 654 -2.41 14.91 2.80
C SER A 654 -2.57 15.08 4.31
N LYS A 655 -2.99 16.27 4.77
CA LYS A 655 -3.31 16.51 6.19
C LYS A 655 -4.42 15.57 6.66
N ASN A 656 -5.55 15.53 5.96
CA ASN A 656 -6.69 14.70 6.31
C ASN A 656 -6.33 13.21 6.27
N ALA A 657 -5.53 12.77 5.30
CA ALA A 657 -5.05 11.39 5.23
C ALA A 657 -4.25 10.99 6.48
N VAL A 658 -3.33 11.85 6.94
CA VAL A 658 -2.55 11.59 8.17
C VAL A 658 -3.44 11.60 9.41
N VAL A 659 -4.35 12.58 9.53
CA VAL A 659 -5.30 12.63 10.65
C VAL A 659 -6.15 11.36 10.72
N ASN A 660 -6.64 10.89 9.57
CA ASN A 660 -7.42 9.66 9.50
C ASN A 660 -6.59 8.43 9.83
N ALA A 661 -5.33 8.36 9.36
CA ALA A 661 -4.42 7.27 9.68
C ALA A 661 -4.12 7.19 11.19
N LEU A 662 -3.88 8.32 11.85
CA LEU A 662 -3.67 8.37 13.30
C LEU A 662 -4.94 7.99 14.08
N LYS A 663 -6.12 8.47 13.65
CA LYS A 663 -7.41 8.08 14.25
C LYS A 663 -7.72 6.60 14.07
N ALA A 664 -7.31 5.99 12.95
CA ALA A 664 -7.45 4.56 12.71
C ALA A 664 -6.56 3.71 13.62
N ARG A 665 -5.53 4.29 14.24
CA ARG A 665 -4.75 3.69 15.33
C ARG A 665 -5.27 4.11 16.71
N ASP A 666 -6.54 4.48 16.84
CA ASP A 666 -7.19 4.92 18.08
C ASP A 666 -6.56 6.17 18.75
N LEU A 667 -5.78 6.98 18.02
CA LEU A 667 -5.25 8.23 18.55
C LEU A 667 -6.27 9.37 18.44
N LYS A 668 -6.41 10.16 19.52
CA LYS A 668 -7.37 11.26 19.62
C LYS A 668 -6.73 12.60 19.28
N GLU A 669 -7.31 13.31 18.33
CA GLU A 669 -6.93 14.69 17.99
C GLU A 669 -7.21 15.63 19.19
N GLY A 670 -6.29 16.55 19.48
CA GLY A 670 -6.33 17.44 20.64
C GLY A 670 -5.78 16.85 21.94
N VAL A 671 -5.57 15.51 21.99
CA VAL A 671 -5.00 14.82 23.15
C VAL A 671 -3.68 14.13 22.76
N HIS A 672 -3.73 13.16 21.85
CA HIS A 672 -2.59 12.36 21.43
C HIS A 672 -1.81 13.01 20.28
N PHE A 673 -2.47 13.81 19.46
CA PHE A 673 -1.82 14.63 18.45
C PHE A 673 -2.56 15.95 18.26
N THR A 674 -1.86 16.97 17.78
CA THR A 674 -2.47 18.28 17.47
C THR A 674 -2.19 18.68 16.04
N VAL A 675 -3.18 19.26 15.38
CA VAL A 675 -3.05 19.84 14.05
C VAL A 675 -3.00 21.36 14.18
N THR A 676 -1.99 21.97 13.58
CA THR A 676 -1.90 23.43 13.45
C THR A 676 -1.96 23.81 11.99
N GLU A 677 -2.77 24.83 11.69
CA GLU A 677 -2.96 25.33 10.33
C GLU A 677 -2.59 26.82 10.30
N ARG A 678 -1.73 27.22 9.37
CA ARG A 678 -1.32 28.62 9.17
C ARG A 678 -1.45 28.99 7.70
N GLY A 679 -2.11 30.10 7.37
CA GLY A 679 -2.17 30.61 5.99
C GLY A 679 -3.59 31.00 5.55
N GLY A 680 -3.69 31.46 4.30
CA GLY A 680 -4.94 31.82 3.63
C GLY A 680 -5.10 31.10 2.30
N TYR A 681 -6.01 31.57 1.45
CA TYR A 681 -6.22 31.06 0.10
C TYR A 681 -5.67 32.05 -0.93
N GLU A 682 -5.29 31.53 -2.10
CA GLU A 682 -5.00 32.32 -3.30
C GLU A 682 -5.99 31.93 -4.39
N ILE A 683 -6.79 32.90 -4.83
CA ILE A 683 -7.62 32.76 -6.02
C ILE A 683 -6.83 33.30 -7.21
N ARG A 684 -6.50 32.42 -8.16
CA ARG A 684 -5.78 32.78 -9.39
C ARG A 684 -6.75 32.96 -10.53
N MET A 685 -6.58 34.04 -11.30
CA MET A 685 -7.49 34.42 -12.36
C MET A 685 -6.96 34.11 -13.76
N ALA A 686 -7.86 33.72 -14.67
CA ALA A 686 -7.59 33.71 -16.10
C ALA A 686 -7.37 35.13 -16.62
N ASN A 687 -6.61 35.27 -17.72
CA ASN A 687 -6.15 36.57 -18.23
C ASN A 687 -7.31 37.55 -18.52
N GLU A 688 -8.42 37.03 -19.02
CA GLU A 688 -9.59 37.80 -19.48
C GLU A 688 -10.58 38.12 -18.34
N SER A 689 -10.47 37.39 -17.23
CA SER A 689 -11.44 37.44 -16.11
C SER A 689 -10.97 38.32 -14.95
N TYR A 690 -9.71 38.78 -14.97
CA TYR A 690 -9.10 39.55 -13.88
C TYR A 690 -9.78 40.91 -13.63
N THR A 691 -10.08 41.69 -14.66
CA THR A 691 -10.70 43.02 -14.50
C THR A 691 -12.12 42.89 -13.92
N LYS A 692 -12.93 41.98 -14.48
CA LYS A 692 -14.28 41.67 -13.99
C LYS A 692 -14.30 41.19 -12.54
N THR A 693 -13.25 40.45 -12.16
CA THR A 693 -13.07 39.93 -10.80
C THR A 693 -12.82 41.03 -9.78
N VAL A 694 -11.94 42.00 -10.09
CA VAL A 694 -11.65 43.11 -9.19
C VAL A 694 -12.88 44.00 -9.01
N GLU A 695 -13.62 44.26 -10.10
CA GLU A 695 -14.89 45.00 -10.06
C GLU A 695 -15.95 44.28 -9.22
N ALA A 696 -16.11 42.96 -9.40
CA ALA A 696 -17.06 42.16 -8.64
C ALA A 696 -16.75 42.13 -7.15
N LEU A 697 -15.47 42.01 -6.76
CA LEU A 697 -15.10 42.03 -5.36
C LEU A 697 -15.35 43.40 -4.71
N ALA A 698 -15.10 44.50 -5.43
CA ALA A 698 -15.44 45.84 -4.97
C ALA A 698 -16.96 46.02 -4.74
N GLN A 699 -17.80 45.30 -5.48
CA GLN A 699 -19.27 45.33 -5.37
C GLN A 699 -19.85 44.28 -4.42
N SER A 700 -19.06 43.33 -3.94
CA SER A 700 -19.50 42.18 -3.13
C SER A 700 -19.71 42.48 -1.64
N GLY A 701 -19.41 43.71 -1.18
CA GLY A 701 -19.40 44.07 0.24
C GLY A 701 -18.21 43.51 1.03
N LEU A 702 -17.28 42.82 0.36
CA LEU A 702 -16.02 42.35 0.95
C LEU A 702 -14.97 43.46 0.91
N LYS A 703 -14.18 43.60 1.99
CA LYS A 703 -13.17 44.67 2.10
C LYS A 703 -11.78 44.18 1.77
N GLU A 704 -11.08 44.91 0.91
CA GLU A 704 -9.66 44.71 0.63
C GLU A 704 -8.81 45.07 1.88
N GLY A 705 -7.80 44.24 2.19
CA GLY A 705 -7.01 44.28 3.43
C GLY A 705 -7.63 43.53 4.61
N GLU A 706 -8.95 43.46 4.69
CA GLU A 706 -9.68 42.77 5.77
C GLU A 706 -10.05 41.33 5.39
N HIS A 707 -10.71 41.14 4.23
CA HIS A 707 -11.19 39.84 3.77
C HIS A 707 -10.31 39.24 2.66
N TYR A 708 -9.83 40.10 1.75
CA TYR A 708 -8.95 39.71 0.64
C TYR A 708 -7.91 40.80 0.33
N ALA A 709 -6.89 40.50 -0.48
CA ALA A 709 -5.89 41.45 -0.97
C ALA A 709 -5.54 41.14 -2.43
N VAL A 710 -5.40 42.16 -3.27
CA VAL A 710 -5.17 41.99 -4.71
C VAL A 710 -3.68 42.12 -5.06
N ASP A 711 -3.13 41.11 -5.72
CA ASP A 711 -1.78 41.12 -6.30
C ASP A 711 -1.88 41.18 -7.83
N GLY A 712 -2.04 42.39 -8.36
CA GLY A 712 -2.28 42.62 -9.79
C GLY A 712 -1.12 42.25 -10.70
N ARG A 713 0.11 42.20 -10.18
CA ARG A 713 1.28 41.72 -10.95
C ARG A 713 1.18 40.23 -11.26
N ARG A 714 0.60 39.45 -10.34
CA ARG A 714 0.45 38.00 -10.48
C ARG A 714 -0.98 37.56 -10.82
N ARG A 715 -1.92 38.50 -10.91
CA ARG A 715 -3.37 38.26 -11.11
C ARG A 715 -3.93 37.30 -10.07
N VAL A 716 -3.56 37.53 -8.81
CA VAL A 716 -3.94 36.68 -7.67
C VAL A 716 -4.67 37.50 -6.63
N ILE A 717 -5.77 36.96 -6.09
CA ILE A 717 -6.44 37.48 -4.90
C ILE A 717 -6.03 36.60 -3.72
N ARG A 718 -5.41 37.18 -2.70
CA ARG A 718 -5.11 36.50 -1.44
C ARG A 718 -6.30 36.67 -0.51
N VAL A 719 -6.87 35.58 -0.01
CA VAL A 719 -8.08 35.57 0.79
C VAL A 719 -7.78 34.99 2.16
N LYS A 720 -8.32 35.57 3.24
CA LYS A 720 -8.21 34.95 4.57
C LYS A 720 -9.12 33.72 4.66
N LYS A 721 -8.75 32.72 5.48
CA LYS A 721 -9.42 31.41 5.55
C LYS A 721 -10.95 31.53 5.67
N ASP A 722 -11.42 32.35 6.61
CA ASP A 722 -12.84 32.45 6.97
C ASP A 722 -13.69 33.19 5.92
N HIS A 723 -13.04 33.75 4.90
CA HIS A 723 -13.69 34.49 3.82
C HIS A 723 -13.52 33.83 2.45
N LYS A 724 -12.91 32.63 2.38
CA LYS A 724 -12.73 31.88 1.12
C LYS A 724 -14.05 31.72 0.37
N ASP A 725 -15.04 31.13 1.04
CA ASP A 725 -16.29 30.76 0.37
C ASP A 725 -17.11 32.01 0.02
N ALA A 726 -17.03 33.07 0.84
CA ALA A 726 -17.64 34.36 0.53
C ALA A 726 -17.04 35.00 -0.73
N VAL A 727 -15.70 35.02 -0.86
CA VAL A 727 -15.02 35.55 -2.05
C VAL A 727 -15.31 34.67 -3.27
N ALA A 728 -15.22 33.35 -3.15
CA ALA A 728 -15.49 32.43 -4.26
C ALA A 728 -16.94 32.51 -4.76
N ASN A 729 -17.91 32.62 -3.84
CA ASN A 729 -19.31 32.78 -4.19
C ASN A 729 -19.59 34.14 -4.86
N ALA A 730 -18.95 35.22 -4.42
CA ALA A 730 -19.06 36.52 -5.09
C ALA A 730 -18.62 36.46 -6.56
N LEU A 731 -17.57 35.69 -6.87
CA LEU A 731 -17.11 35.48 -8.25
C LEU A 731 -18.08 34.60 -9.05
N LYS A 732 -18.66 33.56 -8.43
CA LYS A 732 -19.67 32.72 -9.09
C LYS A 732 -20.95 33.49 -9.43
N THR A 733 -21.37 34.42 -8.57
CA THR A 733 -22.57 35.25 -8.79
C THR A 733 -22.48 36.11 -10.05
N ILE A 734 -21.28 36.53 -10.46
CA ILE A 734 -21.07 37.31 -11.70
C ILE A 734 -20.81 36.41 -12.93
N GLY A 735 -21.08 35.11 -12.82
CA GLY A 735 -20.97 34.16 -13.92
C GLY A 735 -19.55 33.66 -14.20
N LEU A 736 -18.60 33.83 -13.27
CA LEU A 736 -17.28 33.21 -13.39
C LEU A 736 -17.31 31.77 -12.88
N GLU A 737 -16.78 30.85 -13.67
CA GLU A 737 -16.74 29.43 -13.32
C GLU A 737 -15.41 29.06 -12.66
N GLU A 738 -15.47 28.38 -11.51
CA GLU A 738 -14.30 27.78 -10.87
C GLU A 738 -13.72 26.69 -11.80
N ASP A 739 -12.39 26.61 -11.88
CA ASP A 739 -11.59 25.77 -12.79
C ASP A 739 -11.58 26.18 -14.28
N LYS A 740 -12.34 27.20 -14.66
CA LYS A 740 -12.30 27.81 -16.01
C LYS A 740 -11.81 29.26 -15.95
N ASP A 741 -12.48 30.10 -15.16
CA ASP A 741 -12.19 31.52 -15.03
C ASP A 741 -11.27 31.80 -13.84
N PHE A 742 -11.41 31.05 -12.76
CA PHE A 742 -10.56 31.17 -11.58
C PHE A 742 -10.29 29.84 -10.89
N THR A 743 -9.19 29.76 -10.15
CA THR A 743 -8.85 28.58 -9.34
C THR A 743 -8.52 28.98 -7.92
N VAL A 744 -9.12 28.32 -6.93
CA VAL A 744 -8.85 28.55 -5.52
C VAL A 744 -7.76 27.58 -5.05
N LYS A 745 -6.63 28.11 -4.57
CA LYS A 745 -5.51 27.33 -4.02
C LYS A 745 -5.32 27.63 -2.54
N SER A 746 -5.29 26.60 -1.71
CA SER A 746 -4.85 26.76 -0.31
C SER A 746 -3.36 27.12 -0.27
N LYS A 747 -3.01 28.13 0.52
CA LYS A 747 -1.65 28.40 1.01
C LYS A 747 -1.47 27.97 2.46
N GLY A 748 -2.38 27.14 2.98
CA GLY A 748 -2.27 26.55 4.31
C GLY A 748 -0.98 25.75 4.45
N GLN A 749 -0.13 26.15 5.39
CA GLN A 749 0.90 25.32 5.99
C GLN A 749 0.24 24.54 7.13
N TYR A 750 0.34 23.23 7.03
CA TYR A 750 -0.17 22.31 8.03
C TYR A 750 1.01 21.73 8.80
N THR A 751 0.90 21.63 10.12
CA THR A 751 1.85 20.89 10.95
C THR A 751 1.08 20.02 11.92
N ILE A 752 1.37 18.73 11.92
CA ILE A 752 0.80 17.73 12.82
C ILE A 752 1.88 17.35 13.83
N PHE A 753 1.57 17.43 15.12
CA PHE A 753 2.48 17.06 16.21
C PHE A 753 1.94 15.85 16.96
N ILE A 754 2.79 14.87 17.25
CA ILE A 754 2.50 13.86 18.28
C ILE A 754 2.81 14.48 19.65
N THR A 755 1.84 14.46 20.56
CA THR A 755 2.01 15.00 21.92
C THR A 755 2.72 13.97 22.81
N TYR A 756 3.11 14.37 24.02
CA TYR A 756 3.62 13.42 25.01
C TYR A 756 2.59 12.36 25.42
N ASP A 757 1.32 12.73 25.50
CA ASP A 757 0.25 11.74 25.73
C ASP A 757 0.07 10.80 24.53
N GLY A 758 0.31 11.29 23.30
CA GLY A 758 0.41 10.44 22.12
C GLY A 758 1.57 9.45 22.18
N LEU A 759 2.77 9.90 22.57
CA LEU A 759 3.93 9.01 22.73
C LEU A 759 3.68 7.94 23.82
N ARG A 760 3.01 8.31 24.92
CA ARG A 760 2.60 7.38 25.97
C ARG A 760 1.59 6.36 25.47
N GLU A 761 0.60 6.78 24.69
CA GLU A 761 -0.39 5.86 24.14
C GLU A 761 0.22 4.90 23.12
N ILE A 762 1.14 5.38 22.27
CA ILE A 762 1.91 4.52 21.36
C ILE A 762 2.76 3.52 22.17
N GLN A 763 3.38 3.95 23.28
CA GLN A 763 4.09 3.03 24.17
C GLN A 763 3.16 1.98 24.81
N ARG A 764 1.91 2.33 25.15
CA ARG A 764 0.91 1.35 25.61
C ARG A 764 0.58 0.33 24.52
N MET A 765 0.44 0.75 23.26
CA MET A 765 0.26 -0.17 22.13
C MET A 765 1.45 -1.12 22.00
N ALA A 766 2.67 -0.59 22.09
CA ALA A 766 3.89 -1.41 22.04
C ALA A 766 3.91 -2.47 23.17
N LEU A 767 3.59 -2.08 24.41
CA LEU A 767 3.52 -3.03 25.54
C LEU A 767 2.42 -4.09 25.37
N LYS A 768 1.34 -3.78 24.63
CA LYS A 768 0.27 -4.71 24.27
C LYS A 768 0.61 -5.62 23.07
N GLY A 769 1.81 -5.50 22.51
CA GLY A 769 2.29 -6.33 21.40
C GLY A 769 2.07 -5.75 20.00
N ASP A 770 1.81 -4.44 19.87
CA ASP A 770 1.76 -3.79 18.56
C ASP A 770 3.18 -3.59 18.00
N ALA A 771 3.52 -4.38 16.97
CA ALA A 771 4.86 -4.41 16.39
C ALA A 771 5.28 -3.08 15.72
N GLU A 772 4.35 -2.32 15.12
CA GLU A 772 4.67 -1.02 14.51
C GLU A 772 4.90 0.03 15.59
N ALA A 773 4.12 0.02 16.67
CA ALA A 773 4.32 0.91 17.82
C ALA A 773 5.65 0.63 18.54
N GLU A 774 6.00 -0.64 18.73
CA GLU A 774 7.29 -1.04 19.31
C GLU A 774 8.45 -0.55 18.43
N HIS A 775 8.34 -0.79 17.13
CA HIS A 775 9.33 -0.32 16.15
C HIS A 775 9.50 1.20 16.20
N PHE A 776 8.39 1.94 16.23
CA PHE A 776 8.40 3.40 16.31
C PHE A 776 9.13 3.92 17.55
N ILE A 777 8.85 3.40 18.74
CA ILE A 777 9.50 3.86 19.97
C ILE A 777 11.01 3.58 19.94
N ARG A 778 11.39 2.38 19.47
CA ARG A 778 12.81 2.00 19.35
C ARG A 778 13.54 2.90 18.35
N GLU A 779 12.96 3.15 17.18
CA GLU A 779 13.54 4.05 16.19
C GLU A 779 13.65 5.49 16.70
N LEU A 780 12.64 5.97 17.45
CA LEU A 780 12.66 7.29 18.07
C LEU A 780 13.81 7.42 19.07
N GLU A 781 14.02 6.42 19.92
CA GLU A 781 15.16 6.37 20.83
C GLU A 781 16.49 6.42 20.06
N ASP A 782 16.65 5.59 19.03
CA ASP A 782 17.86 5.51 18.22
C ASP A 782 18.16 6.81 17.47
N VAL A 783 17.14 7.47 16.90
CA VAL A 783 17.28 8.77 16.23
C VAL A 783 17.70 9.84 17.23
N LEU A 784 17.05 9.90 18.40
CA LEU A 784 17.37 10.89 19.43
C LEU A 784 18.78 10.68 19.99
N LYS A 785 19.17 9.42 20.24
CA LYS A 785 20.51 9.07 20.74
C LYS A 785 21.60 9.48 19.76
N ARG A 786 21.48 9.10 18.48
CA ARG A 786 22.49 9.40 17.45
C ARG A 786 22.64 10.91 17.22
N ARG A 787 21.53 11.66 17.19
CA ARG A 787 21.56 13.11 16.88
C ARG A 787 21.86 13.98 18.09
N TYR A 788 21.36 13.63 19.26
CA TYR A 788 21.33 14.53 20.43
C TYR A 788 21.99 13.95 21.68
N GLY A 789 22.31 12.66 21.68
CA GLY A 789 22.98 11.98 22.81
C GLY A 789 22.03 11.60 23.95
N ASP A 790 22.60 11.14 25.05
CA ASP A 790 21.85 10.51 26.15
C ASP A 790 20.87 11.45 26.85
N ASN A 791 21.09 12.77 26.83
CA ASN A 791 20.15 13.74 27.40
C ASN A 791 18.77 13.67 26.72
N ALA A 792 18.74 13.45 25.40
CA ALA A 792 17.48 13.31 24.67
C ALA A 792 16.79 11.97 24.98
N VAL A 793 17.58 10.90 25.12
CA VAL A 793 17.08 9.57 25.50
C VAL A 793 16.49 9.61 26.91
N ASN A 794 17.18 10.23 27.87
CA ASN A 794 16.69 10.40 29.23
C ASN A 794 15.36 11.16 29.25
N LYS A 795 15.21 12.17 28.38
CA LYS A 795 13.94 12.89 28.25
C LYS A 795 12.83 12.01 27.66
N LEU A 796 13.15 11.14 26.71
CA LEU A 796 12.18 10.18 26.16
C LEU A 796 11.76 9.20 27.26
N ILE A 797 12.70 8.65 28.01
CA ILE A 797 12.43 7.76 29.15
C ILE A 797 11.54 8.47 30.16
N GLU A 798 11.84 9.72 30.55
CA GLU A 798 11.00 10.52 31.46
C GLU A 798 9.55 10.64 30.95
N VAL A 799 9.35 10.86 29.65
CA VAL A 799 8.01 10.96 29.03
C VAL A 799 7.27 9.62 29.06
N LEU A 800 7.98 8.50 28.85
CA LEU A 800 7.43 7.15 28.73
C LEU A 800 7.31 6.39 30.06
N THR A 801 8.05 6.79 31.11
CA THR A 801 8.10 6.11 32.43
C THR A 801 6.72 5.88 33.06
N PRO A 802 5.77 6.84 33.03
CA PRO A 802 4.44 6.64 33.61
C PRO A 802 3.68 5.42 33.06
N VAL A 803 4.00 4.99 31.83
CA VAL A 803 3.38 3.82 31.18
C VAL A 803 4.14 2.52 31.48
N ARG A 804 5.45 2.59 31.75
CA ARG A 804 6.28 1.41 32.06
C ARG A 804 6.04 0.86 33.47
N GLU A 805 5.49 1.68 34.37
CA GLU A 805 5.22 1.34 35.78
C GLU A 805 3.75 0.98 36.05
N GLU A 806 2.87 1.08 35.03
CA GLU A 806 1.39 0.95 35.14
C GLU A 806 0.86 -0.47 35.50
N GLU A 807 1.72 -1.48 35.74
CA GLU A 807 1.28 -2.88 35.95
C GLU A 807 1.76 -3.60 37.23
N ARG A 808 2.44 -2.97 38.20
CA ARG A 808 3.14 -3.75 39.26
C ARG A 808 2.91 -3.43 40.73
N VAL A 809 2.06 -2.47 41.11
CA VAL A 809 1.88 -2.18 42.55
C VAL A 809 0.70 -2.95 43.14
N GLU A 810 0.98 -4.16 43.65
CA GLU A 810 0.04 -4.96 44.44
C GLU A 810 0.00 -4.51 45.91
N LEU A 811 -1.19 -4.57 46.52
CA LEU A 811 -1.37 -4.37 47.95
C LEU A 811 -1.28 -5.73 48.67
N PRO A 812 -0.69 -5.79 49.87
CA PRO A 812 -0.28 -4.67 50.70
C PRO A 812 1.11 -4.08 50.35
N LEU A 813 1.20 -2.75 50.25
CA LEU A 813 2.44 -2.02 49.94
C LEU A 813 3.19 -1.65 51.23
N PRO A 814 4.43 -2.14 51.46
CA PRO A 814 5.22 -1.77 52.64
C PRO A 814 5.68 -0.30 52.58
N VAL A 815 5.58 0.39 53.71
CA VAL A 815 5.95 1.80 53.89
C VAL A 815 7.10 1.88 54.88
N TYR A 816 8.19 2.53 54.46
CA TYR A 816 9.39 2.69 55.26
C TYR A 816 9.61 4.15 55.67
N ASP A 817 10.17 4.37 56.85
CA ASP A 817 10.68 5.69 57.25
C ASP A 817 11.98 6.05 56.50
N ASP A 818 12.47 7.28 56.68
CA ASP A 818 13.72 7.75 56.07
C ASP A 818 14.97 7.00 56.57
N LYS A 819 14.84 6.16 57.61
CA LYS A 819 15.91 5.31 58.15
C LYS A 819 15.80 3.85 57.65
N GLY A 820 14.79 3.54 56.83
CA GLY A 820 14.57 2.21 56.25
C GLY A 820 13.80 1.24 57.16
N ASN A 821 13.19 1.70 58.26
CA ASN A 821 12.35 0.86 59.12
C ASN A 821 10.93 0.77 58.56
N LEU A 822 10.34 -0.44 58.57
CA LEU A 822 8.94 -0.63 58.19
C LEU A 822 8.03 0.03 59.22
N VAL A 823 7.31 1.09 58.83
CA VAL A 823 6.44 1.87 59.71
C VAL A 823 4.95 1.69 59.44
N ALA A 824 4.58 1.21 58.24
CA ALA A 824 3.21 0.82 57.92
C ALA A 824 3.18 -0.14 56.72
N ARG A 825 2.02 -0.75 56.46
CA ARG A 825 1.67 -1.42 55.22
C ARG A 825 0.35 -0.84 54.72
N ILE A 826 0.31 -0.30 53.52
CA ILE A 826 -0.95 0.13 52.90
C ILE A 826 -1.68 -1.15 52.48
N VAL A 827 -2.83 -1.42 53.06
CA VAL A 827 -3.57 -2.69 52.89
C VAL A 827 -4.76 -2.56 51.96
N ASP A 828 -5.32 -1.36 51.81
CA ASP A 828 -6.47 -1.13 50.92
C ASP A 828 -6.50 0.33 50.42
N LEU A 829 -7.07 0.52 49.23
CA LEU A 829 -7.27 1.82 48.58
C LEU A 829 -8.71 1.90 48.07
N LYS A 830 -9.50 2.77 48.69
CA LYS A 830 -10.90 3.02 48.32
C LYS A 830 -11.04 4.40 47.69
N TYR A 831 -12.05 4.55 46.82
CA TYR A 831 -12.41 5.84 46.25
C TYR A 831 -13.91 6.07 46.31
N GLU A 832 -14.30 7.34 46.37
CA GLU A 832 -15.68 7.80 46.36
C GLU A 832 -15.78 9.06 45.49
N PHE A 833 -16.82 9.17 44.66
CA PHE A 833 -17.17 10.45 44.04
C PHE A 833 -18.14 11.20 44.94
N VAL A 834 -17.87 12.49 45.15
CA VAL A 834 -18.65 13.33 46.06
C VAL A 834 -19.10 14.58 45.32
N LYS A 835 -20.38 14.91 45.42
CA LYS A 835 -20.93 16.19 44.93
C LYS A 835 -21.53 16.94 46.12
N GLY A 836 -20.89 18.03 46.53
CA GLY A 836 -21.17 18.66 47.83
C GLY A 836 -20.82 17.70 48.98
N ASP A 837 -21.80 17.34 49.81
CA ASP A 837 -21.67 16.34 50.88
C ASP A 837 -22.28 14.96 50.52
N GLN A 838 -22.81 14.79 49.30
CA GLN A 838 -23.47 13.56 48.87
C GLN A 838 -22.54 12.63 48.08
N LEU A 839 -22.54 11.36 48.48
CA LEU A 839 -21.92 10.26 47.75
C LEU A 839 -22.70 9.96 46.46
N VAL A 840 -21.99 9.89 45.34
CA VAL A 840 -22.58 9.66 44.02
C VAL A 840 -21.77 8.59 43.27
N SER A 841 -22.43 7.83 42.40
CA SER A 841 -21.75 6.81 41.57
C SER A 841 -20.91 7.42 40.44
N GLN A 842 -21.23 8.65 40.04
CA GLN A 842 -20.52 9.46 39.05
C GLN A 842 -20.86 10.95 39.25
N CYS A 843 -19.92 11.85 38.98
CA CYS A 843 -20.19 13.29 38.93
C CYS A 843 -19.35 14.02 37.88
N ALA A 844 -19.81 15.21 37.48
CA ALA A 844 -19.13 16.11 36.56
C ALA A 844 -19.39 17.57 36.97
N GLY A 845 -18.49 18.48 36.59
CA GLY A 845 -18.57 19.91 36.91
C GLY A 845 -17.76 20.33 38.15
N GLU A 846 -17.79 21.63 38.47
CA GLU A 846 -16.93 22.24 39.50
C GLU A 846 -17.14 21.64 40.90
N ASP A 847 -18.37 21.23 41.21
CA ASP A 847 -18.75 20.67 42.51
C ASP A 847 -18.39 19.19 42.68
N CYS A 848 -17.82 18.56 41.64
CA CYS A 848 -17.44 17.15 41.66
C CYS A 848 -16.06 16.96 42.28
N ARG A 849 -15.99 16.14 43.33
CA ARG A 849 -14.77 15.81 44.05
C ARG A 849 -14.51 14.31 44.01
N LEU A 850 -13.23 13.94 43.97
CA LEU A 850 -12.76 12.57 44.10
C LEU A 850 -12.13 12.40 45.48
N ARG A 851 -12.75 11.60 46.34
CA ARG A 851 -12.21 11.26 47.65
C ARG A 851 -11.49 9.92 47.57
N VAL A 852 -10.21 9.90 47.92
CA VAL A 852 -9.38 8.69 48.02
C VAL A 852 -9.12 8.41 49.49
N ALA A 853 -9.43 7.19 49.93
CA ALA A 853 -9.24 6.74 51.30
C ALA A 853 -8.23 5.59 51.32
N VAL A 854 -7.11 5.81 52.00
CA VAL A 854 -5.99 4.88 52.10
C VAL A 854 -6.08 4.19 53.46
N GLU A 855 -6.26 2.88 53.47
CA GLU A 855 -6.20 2.07 54.70
C GLU A 855 -4.79 1.52 54.87
N TYR A 856 -4.18 1.76 56.01
CA TYR A 856 -2.83 1.29 56.32
C TYR A 856 -2.75 0.67 57.72
N GLU A 857 -1.98 -0.39 57.84
CA GLU A 857 -1.73 -1.14 59.07
C GLU A 857 -0.35 -0.79 59.60
N ILE A 858 -0.25 -0.36 60.86
CA ILE A 858 1.04 -0.13 61.53
C ILE A 858 1.54 -1.43 62.17
N PRO A 859 2.85 -1.58 62.48
CA PRO A 859 3.43 -2.82 63.02
C PRO A 859 2.76 -3.39 64.29
N SER A 860 2.01 -2.58 65.03
CA SER A 860 1.20 -3.03 66.18
C SER A 860 -0.10 -3.76 65.78
N GLY A 861 -0.42 -3.86 64.48
CA GLY A 861 -1.65 -4.45 63.95
C GLY A 861 -2.84 -3.48 63.93
N GLU A 862 -2.67 -2.24 64.39
CA GLU A 862 -3.72 -1.22 64.33
C GLU A 862 -3.89 -0.73 62.89
N ARG A 863 -5.15 -0.68 62.42
CA ARG A 863 -5.49 -0.12 61.10
C ARG A 863 -5.94 1.33 61.23
N LYS A 864 -5.38 2.19 60.38
CA LYS A 864 -5.67 3.61 60.30
C LYS A 864 -6.02 4.00 58.88
N GLN A 865 -6.63 5.17 58.72
CA GLN A 865 -7.09 5.66 57.43
C GLN A 865 -6.64 7.09 57.16
N LEU A 866 -6.07 7.31 55.97
CA LEU A 866 -5.68 8.62 55.46
C LEU A 866 -6.59 9.00 54.30
N LYS A 867 -7.29 10.15 54.38
CA LYS A 867 -8.26 10.59 53.36
C LYS A 867 -7.75 11.82 52.61
N MET A 868 -7.80 11.76 51.29
CA MET A 868 -7.51 12.85 50.36
C MET A 868 -8.78 13.22 49.61
N GLU A 869 -9.10 14.51 49.53
CA GLU A 869 -10.23 14.97 48.72
C GLU A 869 -9.74 15.90 47.60
N TRP A 870 -9.88 15.43 46.37
CA TRP A 870 -9.48 16.11 45.14
C TRP A 870 -10.65 16.90 44.55
N TYR A 871 -10.37 18.13 44.13
CA TYR A 871 -11.34 19.05 43.58
C TYR A 871 -10.73 19.91 42.46
N TRP A 872 -11.59 20.56 41.68
CA TRP A 872 -11.18 21.46 40.61
C TRP A 872 -10.90 22.87 41.14
N GLY A 873 -9.63 23.23 41.28
CA GLY A 873 -9.19 24.56 41.65
C GLY A 873 -9.31 25.56 40.50
N ARG A 874 -10.23 26.52 40.61
CA ARG A 874 -10.40 27.62 39.64
C ARG A 874 -9.21 28.58 39.68
N VAL A 875 -8.60 28.86 38.52
CA VAL A 875 -7.48 29.81 38.35
C VAL A 875 -7.79 30.73 37.17
N GLN A 876 -7.88 32.02 37.41
CA GLN A 876 -8.08 33.02 36.35
C GLN A 876 -6.73 33.63 35.95
N LYS A 877 -6.44 33.68 34.64
CA LYS A 877 -5.28 34.41 34.10
C LYS A 877 -5.73 35.38 33.01
N LYS A 878 -5.23 36.62 33.08
CA LYS A 878 -5.41 37.61 32.01
C LYS A 878 -4.52 37.27 30.82
N LYS A 879 -5.10 37.27 29.62
CA LYS A 879 -4.38 37.09 28.36
C LYS A 879 -4.80 38.18 27.38
N GLY A 880 -4.11 39.34 27.44
CA GLY A 880 -4.55 40.54 26.72
C GLY A 880 -5.74 41.20 27.43
N LYS A 881 -6.83 41.47 26.70
CA LYS A 881 -8.07 42.06 27.28
C LYS A 881 -9.01 41.02 27.90
N THR A 882 -8.84 39.73 27.60
CA THR A 882 -9.73 38.66 28.06
C THR A 882 -9.19 37.94 29.28
N THR A 883 -10.10 37.47 30.14
CA THR A 883 -9.76 36.64 31.32
C THR A 883 -10.13 35.20 31.04
N VAL A 884 -9.13 34.32 31.08
CA VAL A 884 -9.31 32.89 30.84
C VAL A 884 -9.34 32.16 32.18
N THR A 885 -10.38 31.35 32.40
CA THR A 885 -10.49 30.48 33.58
C THR A 885 -9.93 29.09 33.27
N TYR A 886 -9.00 28.63 34.11
CA TYR A 886 -8.43 27.29 34.11
C TYR A 886 -8.91 26.53 35.35
N TYR A 887 -9.11 25.23 35.23
CA TYR A 887 -9.40 24.33 36.35
C TYR A 887 -8.21 23.38 36.51
N LEU A 888 -7.56 23.43 37.68
CA LEU A 888 -6.42 22.60 38.04
C LEU A 888 -6.82 21.56 39.10
N GLU A 889 -6.30 20.36 39.03
CA GLU A 889 -6.47 19.34 40.06
C GLU A 889 -5.78 19.78 41.36
N LYS A 890 -6.55 19.87 42.45
CA LYS A 890 -6.03 20.21 43.78
C LYS A 890 -6.62 19.30 44.83
N ALA A 891 -5.82 18.96 45.84
CA ALA A 891 -6.30 18.42 47.10
C ALA A 891 -5.53 19.08 48.26
N TRP A 892 -6.12 19.07 49.44
CA TRP A 892 -5.39 19.34 50.67
C TRP A 892 -5.63 18.20 51.65
N ILE A 893 -4.62 17.88 52.44
CA ILE A 893 -4.67 16.83 53.46
C ILE A 893 -3.98 17.30 54.73
N SER A 894 -4.51 16.91 55.89
CA SER A 894 -3.86 17.13 57.18
C SER A 894 -3.07 15.88 57.56
N VAL A 895 -1.75 16.00 57.64
CA VAL A 895 -0.82 14.93 57.99
C VAL A 895 -0.44 15.06 59.47
N LYS A 896 -0.78 14.07 60.27
CA LYS A 896 -0.80 14.14 61.74
C LYS A 896 0.47 13.65 62.42
N ASP A 897 1.17 12.69 61.83
CA ASP A 897 2.36 12.06 62.40
C ASP A 897 3.34 11.62 61.30
N ASP A 898 4.51 11.14 61.73
CA ASP A 898 5.58 10.73 60.83
C ASP A 898 5.23 9.46 60.02
N VAL A 899 4.28 8.66 60.49
CA VAL A 899 3.78 7.48 59.77
C VAL A 899 2.93 7.94 58.58
N GLU A 900 2.02 8.89 58.76
CA GLU A 900 1.24 9.47 57.66
C GLU A 900 2.13 10.22 56.65
N ILE A 901 3.23 10.84 57.08
CA ILE A 901 4.25 11.42 56.18
C ILE A 901 4.85 10.32 55.29
N ALA A 902 5.25 9.19 55.89
CA ALA A 902 5.83 8.07 55.16
C ALA A 902 4.81 7.43 54.20
N VAL A 903 3.56 7.24 54.64
CA VAL A 903 2.46 6.73 53.80
C VAL A 903 2.21 7.65 52.61
N LEU A 904 2.15 8.96 52.83
CA LEU A 904 1.96 9.94 51.77
C LEU A 904 3.13 9.96 50.77
N LYS A 905 4.37 9.82 51.26
CA LYS A 905 5.57 9.72 50.42
C LYS A 905 5.57 8.44 49.57
N ALA A 906 5.16 7.30 50.14
CA ALA A 906 5.05 6.04 49.43
C ALA A 906 4.01 6.10 48.30
N LEU A 907 2.87 6.76 48.53
CA LEU A 907 1.81 6.91 47.53
C LEU A 907 2.13 7.89 46.39
N THR A 908 2.89 8.95 46.69
CA THR A 908 3.03 10.10 45.79
C THR A 908 4.46 10.37 45.32
N GLY A 909 5.42 9.54 45.73
CA GLY A 909 6.83 9.59 45.31
C GLY A 909 7.65 10.78 45.83
N LYS A 910 7.06 11.73 46.56
CA LYS A 910 7.83 12.82 47.20
C LYS A 910 7.31 13.15 48.60
N GLY A 911 8.24 13.49 49.49
CA GLY A 911 7.97 13.72 50.91
C GLY A 911 7.07 14.93 51.20
N ALA A 912 6.56 14.96 52.43
CA ALA A 912 5.70 16.01 52.97
C ALA A 912 6.16 16.39 54.39
N LYS A 913 5.66 17.52 54.91
CA LYS A 913 5.86 17.93 56.31
C LYS A 913 4.55 17.76 57.08
N ARG A 914 4.66 17.59 58.39
CA ARG A 914 3.52 17.57 59.31
C ARG A 914 2.68 18.84 59.16
N GLY A 915 1.35 18.71 59.20
CA GLY A 915 0.41 19.82 59.00
C GLY A 915 -0.38 19.71 57.68
N ILE A 916 -0.86 20.84 57.18
CA ILE A 916 -1.67 20.90 55.94
C ILE A 916 -0.74 20.81 54.73
N VAL A 917 -0.96 19.81 53.88
CA VAL A 917 -0.20 19.55 52.66
C VAL A 917 -1.09 19.74 51.45
N TRP A 918 -0.64 20.55 50.50
CA TRP A 918 -1.29 20.75 49.21
C TRP A 918 -0.77 19.76 48.18
N LEU A 919 -1.67 19.11 47.46
CA LEU A 919 -1.39 18.15 46.40
C LEU A 919 -1.93 18.68 45.07
N TYR A 920 -1.18 18.45 43.99
CA TYR A 920 -1.47 18.92 42.63
C TYR A 920 -1.44 17.75 41.64
N ALA A 921 -1.66 18.05 40.36
CA ALA A 921 -1.79 17.05 39.28
C ALA A 921 -0.67 15.98 39.26
N ASP A 922 0.59 16.38 39.49
CA ASP A 922 1.73 15.46 39.54
C ASP A 922 1.59 14.38 40.65
N ARG A 923 0.93 14.72 41.75
CA ARG A 923 0.67 13.81 42.87
C ARG A 923 -0.56 12.94 42.65
N LEU A 924 -1.53 13.43 41.88
CA LEU A 924 -2.68 12.65 41.44
C LEU A 924 -2.24 11.59 40.41
N ASP A 925 -1.36 11.97 39.48
CA ASP A 925 -0.80 11.05 38.47
C ASP A 925 -0.02 9.90 39.12
N ALA A 926 0.69 10.17 40.23
CA ALA A 926 1.36 9.12 41.00
C ALA A 926 0.39 8.08 41.58
N LEU A 927 -0.89 8.43 41.83
CA LEU A 927 -1.89 7.48 42.31
C LEU A 927 -2.43 6.57 41.19
N CYS A 928 -2.22 6.93 39.91
CA CYS A 928 -2.63 6.10 38.78
C CYS A 928 -1.82 4.81 38.64
N GLN A 929 -0.73 4.65 39.40
CA GLN A 929 0.01 3.37 39.49
C GLN A 929 -0.84 2.25 40.13
N PHE A 930 -1.90 2.61 40.87
CA PHE A 930 -2.83 1.65 41.46
C PHE A 930 -4.06 1.49 40.55
N LYS A 931 -4.28 0.28 40.03
CA LYS A 931 -5.38 -0.02 39.09
C LYS A 931 -6.75 0.47 39.58
N ALA A 932 -7.06 0.24 40.85
CA ALA A 932 -8.34 0.65 41.45
C ALA A 932 -8.55 2.18 41.46
N LEU A 933 -7.47 2.96 41.54
CA LEU A 933 -7.54 4.42 41.54
C LEU A 933 -7.44 5.01 40.14
N LYS A 934 -6.68 4.39 39.22
CA LYS A 934 -6.56 4.83 37.82
C LYS A 934 -7.92 4.98 37.15
N ASP A 935 -8.74 3.92 37.19
CA ASP A 935 -10.07 3.93 36.57
C ASP A 935 -10.98 5.00 37.18
N ALA A 936 -10.82 5.28 38.47
CA ALA A 936 -11.58 6.33 39.16
C ALA A 936 -11.12 7.74 38.79
N ILE A 937 -9.80 7.96 38.68
CA ILE A 937 -9.19 9.23 38.30
C ILE A 937 -9.53 9.57 36.85
N ASP A 938 -9.45 8.60 35.95
CA ASP A 938 -9.79 8.81 34.54
C ASP A 938 -11.27 9.18 34.38
N LYS A 939 -12.17 8.45 35.06
CA LYS A 939 -13.60 8.79 35.11
C LYS A 939 -13.86 10.17 35.72
N TRP A 940 -13.12 10.57 36.75
CA TRP A 940 -13.25 11.92 37.32
C TRP A 940 -12.80 13.00 36.33
N ARG A 941 -11.71 12.76 35.59
CA ARG A 941 -11.15 13.68 34.59
C ARG A 941 -12.05 13.85 33.38
N GLU A 942 -12.82 12.83 33.00
CA GLU A 942 -13.87 12.95 31.97
C GLU A 942 -14.93 14.00 32.36
N GLY A 943 -15.20 14.18 33.65
CA GLY A 943 -16.13 15.18 34.19
C GLY A 943 -15.56 16.60 34.36
N ARG A 944 -14.36 16.88 33.82
CA ARG A 944 -13.66 18.17 34.00
C ARG A 944 -14.49 19.35 33.45
N PRO A 945 -14.61 20.46 34.21
CA PRO A 945 -15.27 21.68 33.72
C PRO A 945 -14.60 22.23 32.45
N GLN A 946 -15.41 22.58 31.44
CA GLN A 946 -14.90 23.15 30.20
C GLN A 946 -14.32 24.56 30.39
N LYS A 947 -13.29 24.88 29.60
CA LYS A 947 -12.64 26.19 29.60
C LYS A 947 -13.64 27.26 29.15
N GLN A 948 -13.91 28.23 30.02
CA GLN A 948 -14.75 29.39 29.70
C GLN A 948 -13.88 30.63 29.46
N GLU A 949 -14.11 31.29 28.33
CA GLU A 949 -13.53 32.58 27.98
C GLU A 949 -14.58 33.67 28.22
N GLN A 950 -14.31 34.59 29.15
CA GLN A 950 -15.14 35.77 29.37
C GLN A 950 -14.43 36.97 28.70
N ASN A 951 -15.16 37.63 27.81
CA ASN A 951 -14.71 38.82 27.08
C ASN A 951 -14.68 40.06 27.97
#